data_AF-A0A7X8UPV8-F1
#
_entry.id   AF-A0A7X8UPV8-F1
#
_cell.length_a   1.000
_cell.length_b   1.000
_cell.length_c   1.000
_cell.angle_alpha   90.00
_cell.angle_beta   90.00
_cell.angle_gamma   90.00
#
_symmetry.space_group_name_H-M   'P 1'
#
loop_
_entity.id
_entity.type
_entity.pdbx_description
1 polymer ?
#
loop_
_entity_poly.entity_id
_entity_poly.type
_entity_poly.pdbx_seq_one_letter_code
_entity_poly.pdbx_strand_id
1 'polypeptide(L)'
;MTHRRTIRPSTVNRYVHIMLLTALAASTAAETALGEPVTIGGIEYQSIDPGPAFAEDPRRLCDWQPPSPSPDQIETGMIIYRADDPGEHQFDRVPKTGESVTRLEASLTPGETCSQWFGAWAIENLEDLKIETTGPAGLEIEIRRIHCWPQRSTWFNSRSYHIVPEMLLKQKDGKTEFPLAGGVLEWRDFDVKKGQSAGMWVTVKASADVPAGLHAATIMLTSNGRKPVNVSLDVTVYPFELPARLEDTRWILYAWPNRYKAGADPMLDINEMVAHGIDGFLDNAYLMVKVSRSPDGSLLIEDNASSINWVKKIIVPAQQAGMRGPFGVWTTPANRELAKALDIDMTKPWPAHMHEGIRQICEYFKHNYESLGINDWMSFASDEPKPGNTYAIEALKAWRLAGAKTYCTAYMGTYMETAEWITDACIGFGDAASRNAMKKNKARHWIIGDGTYIGPYEMARYRRRVGVNFFLSGAYGCAIWRWGGCHGDPFNDFDGVKDRPAEPADQLLAYPQMAEPNNWKTYIGPIPTIGWESIREGINDYKYLHLLELAAKEAVASGEEEMRARGAAVLESLEQMRVLLYQSASTQHGQRDVFKISTRDMSDIRKWAAGEIIHLRRLAFERAAAAGHEAARKPVEIDLSLAAGTVAQRSIFVPPPLASIPTARTKPRIDGDISPAEWLNASRLAIPGSAKTTAMMMHDDENLYVAWRCDEPQMDRVIPADAASDSGPIWPQDSVELFIVPDTLRDKPAHLMINHLGRWLGECNAVKGWNANADVASRHYDNHYVIELALPWKSLFEISPGPWKTVAMNLCRVRNPETAMYSTSNFNWSYGTGGFHQPARFGLGEMRADPVGIVEMTTGFSQKYGTIVSALVRNNGSTPIHAQMRKLRGRVLGLFTDIPAGPKTTVIPPGQARRVSLGAPMKSRRQGWVLRWQSGDDQPMEVAFEVPGMQDISPFDLDQKQHVVGSHRSISIAPTVSTETGVYLRLSTKDWHSPAVSLEDLRQGGKHAFSMPMPAAVATVSLELLDANQSILSNEEITVVDIRQ
;
A
#
# COMPACT_ATOMS: atom_id res chain seq x y z
N MET A 1 -17.10 -32.29 -56.64
CA MET A 1 -16.22 -32.88 -57.67
C MET A 1 -14.92 -32.08 -57.72
N THR A 2 -13.83 -32.76 -57.35
CA THR A 2 -12.41 -32.63 -57.78
C THR A 2 -12.16 -31.78 -59.05
N HIS A 3 -11.03 -31.11 -59.31
CA HIS A 3 -9.72 -30.91 -58.65
C HIS A 3 -8.83 -30.05 -59.59
N ARG A 4 -7.68 -29.61 -59.05
CA ARG A 4 -6.33 -29.57 -59.66
C ARG A 4 -5.72 -28.22 -60.13
N ARG A 5 -4.61 -27.95 -59.42
CA ARG A 5 -3.48 -27.03 -59.62
C ARG A 5 -2.88 -27.00 -61.03
N THR A 6 -2.33 -25.84 -61.38
CA THR A 6 -1.28 -25.65 -62.39
C THR A 6 -0.06 -24.96 -61.75
N ILE A 7 1.13 -25.39 -62.15
CA ILE A 7 2.45 -24.84 -61.81
C ILE A 7 3.04 -24.28 -63.12
N ARG A 8 3.76 -23.13 -63.08
CA ARG A 8 5.06 -22.85 -63.74
C ARG A 8 5.58 -21.41 -63.42
N PRO A 9 6.89 -21.11 -63.61
CA PRO A 9 7.67 -20.21 -62.75
C PRO A 9 8.19 -18.89 -63.38
N SER A 10 8.72 -18.05 -62.48
CA SER A 10 9.75 -16.99 -62.60
C SER A 10 9.50 -15.73 -63.44
N THR A 11 9.47 -14.58 -62.75
CA THR A 11 9.60 -13.23 -63.32
C THR A 11 10.75 -12.48 -62.62
N VAL A 12 11.97 -12.69 -63.11
CA VAL A 12 13.13 -11.80 -62.88
C VAL A 12 13.22 -10.89 -64.10
N ASN A 13 12.66 -9.67 -64.03
CA ASN A 13 13.01 -8.48 -64.85
C ASN A 13 11.92 -7.39 -64.85
N ARG A 14 11.49 -6.88 -63.68
CA ARG A 14 10.75 -5.60 -63.60
C ARG A 14 11.15 -4.64 -62.47
N TYR A 15 12.25 -4.91 -61.76
CA TYR A 15 12.68 -4.08 -60.62
C TYR A 15 13.97 -3.27 -60.83
N VAL A 16 14.53 -3.20 -62.05
CA VAL A 16 15.82 -2.53 -62.30
C VAL A 16 15.69 -1.20 -63.08
N HIS A 17 14.48 -0.77 -63.47
CA HIS A 17 14.28 0.51 -64.18
C HIS A 17 13.49 1.59 -63.42
N ILE A 18 13.02 1.31 -62.21
CA ILE A 18 12.42 2.33 -61.32
C ILE A 18 13.42 2.83 -60.25
N MET A 19 14.57 2.15 -60.06
CA MET A 19 15.62 2.57 -59.12
C MET A 19 16.68 3.55 -59.67
N LEU A 20 16.68 3.84 -60.98
CA LEU A 20 17.70 4.71 -61.60
C LEU A 20 17.19 6.12 -61.98
N LEU A 21 15.90 6.39 -61.88
CA LEU A 21 15.32 7.73 -62.09
C LEU A 21 14.96 8.47 -60.78
N THR A 22 14.90 7.77 -59.66
CA THR A 22 14.80 8.38 -58.30
C THR A 22 16.17 8.77 -57.73
N ALA A 23 17.28 8.31 -58.31
CA ALA A 23 18.63 8.64 -57.86
C ALA A 23 19.16 10.00 -58.35
N LEU A 24 18.50 10.64 -59.33
CA LEU A 24 18.89 11.99 -59.79
C LEU A 24 18.03 13.14 -59.24
N ALA A 25 16.94 12.85 -58.53
CA ALA A 25 16.19 13.85 -57.74
C ALA A 25 16.65 13.90 -56.26
N ALA A 26 17.62 13.06 -55.88
CA ALA A 26 18.16 12.94 -54.53
C ALA A 26 19.50 13.67 -54.33
N SER A 27 19.83 14.64 -55.18
CA SER A 27 21.06 15.45 -55.07
C SER A 27 20.82 16.97 -54.98
N THR A 28 19.60 17.41 -54.71
CA THR A 28 19.27 18.82 -54.38
C THR A 28 18.51 18.98 -53.07
N ALA A 29 18.58 17.99 -52.17
CA ALA A 29 18.19 18.15 -50.76
C ALA A 29 19.43 18.01 -49.87
N ALA A 30 20.52 18.68 -50.26
CA ALA A 30 21.59 19.02 -49.34
C ALA A 30 21.23 20.38 -48.72
N GLU A 31 21.22 20.42 -47.40
CA GLU A 31 21.07 21.61 -46.55
C GLU A 31 19.71 22.33 -46.65
N THR A 32 18.71 21.81 -45.93
CA THR A 32 17.54 22.61 -45.54
C THR A 32 17.34 22.51 -44.05
N ALA A 33 17.68 23.63 -43.40
CA ALA A 33 17.04 24.28 -42.26
C ALA A 33 16.62 23.43 -41.06
N LEU A 34 17.05 23.85 -39.86
CA LEU A 34 16.25 23.71 -38.63
C LEU A 34 14.78 23.93 -39.01
N GLY A 35 13.99 22.86 -39.00
CA GLY A 35 12.54 22.97 -39.19
C GLY A 35 11.97 23.85 -38.08
N GLU A 36 10.82 24.47 -38.35
CA GLU A 36 10.06 25.11 -37.26
C GLU A 36 9.80 24.07 -36.14
N PRO A 37 9.90 24.45 -34.86
CA PRO A 37 9.63 23.54 -33.76
C PRO A 37 8.25 22.87 -33.90
N VAL A 38 8.19 21.57 -33.62
CA VAL A 38 6.97 20.77 -33.78
C VAL A 38 6.42 20.40 -32.41
N THR A 39 5.13 20.64 -32.18
CA THR A 39 4.47 20.20 -30.95
C THR A 39 3.88 18.79 -31.12
N ILE A 40 4.32 17.83 -30.30
CA ILE A 40 3.78 16.46 -30.22
C ILE A 40 3.36 16.21 -28.77
N GLY A 41 2.12 15.77 -28.54
CA GLY A 41 1.62 15.49 -27.19
C GLY A 41 1.68 16.68 -26.21
N GLY A 42 1.73 17.92 -26.73
CA GLY A 42 1.87 19.15 -25.93
C GLY A 42 3.31 19.52 -25.56
N ILE A 43 4.31 18.82 -26.09
CA ILE A 43 5.75 19.10 -25.91
C ILE A 43 6.32 19.62 -27.23
N GLU A 44 7.11 20.69 -27.16
CA GLU A 44 7.78 21.30 -28.32
C GLU A 44 9.13 20.62 -28.57
N TYR A 45 9.31 20.07 -29.78
CA TYR A 45 10.53 19.42 -30.22
C TYR A 45 11.23 20.27 -31.28
N GLN A 46 12.53 20.49 -31.10
CA GLN A 46 13.36 21.28 -32.03
C GLN A 46 13.68 20.52 -33.32
N SER A 47 13.69 19.19 -33.27
CA SER A 47 13.96 18.32 -34.41
C SER A 47 13.19 17.01 -34.24
N ILE A 48 12.62 16.53 -35.34
CA ILE A 48 11.98 15.22 -35.42
C ILE A 48 12.37 14.54 -36.73
N ASP A 49 12.16 13.23 -36.81
CA ASP A 49 12.45 12.45 -37.99
C ASP A 49 11.64 12.91 -39.20
N PRO A 50 12.26 13.02 -40.39
CA PRO A 50 11.58 13.47 -41.59
C PRO A 50 10.46 12.51 -42.00
N GLY A 51 9.33 13.07 -42.42
CA GLY A 51 8.17 12.28 -42.87
C GLY A 51 6.84 12.98 -42.59
N PRO A 52 5.72 12.28 -42.82
CA PRO A 52 4.37 12.76 -42.48
C PRO A 52 4.25 13.12 -40.99
N ALA A 53 3.37 14.05 -40.61
CA ALA A 53 3.19 14.42 -39.19
C ALA A 53 2.92 13.19 -38.29
N PHE A 54 3.39 13.24 -37.04
CA PHE A 54 3.07 12.23 -36.04
C PHE A 54 1.61 12.39 -35.58
N ALA A 55 0.87 11.29 -35.59
CA ALA A 55 -0.52 11.26 -35.15
C ALA A 55 -0.62 10.60 -33.78
N GLU A 56 -1.40 11.17 -32.88
CA GLU A 56 -1.73 10.49 -31.63
C GLU A 56 -2.63 9.29 -31.92
N ASP A 57 -2.27 8.12 -31.41
CA ASP A 57 -3.17 6.98 -31.46
C ASP A 57 -4.41 7.25 -30.61
N PRO A 58 -5.57 6.65 -30.95
CA PRO A 58 -6.81 6.88 -30.21
C PRO A 58 -6.62 6.66 -28.71
N ARG A 59 -6.80 7.71 -27.91
CA ARG A 59 -6.82 7.57 -26.45
C ARG A 59 -7.99 6.69 -26.05
N ARG A 60 -7.73 5.80 -25.11
CA ARG A 60 -8.79 5.13 -24.38
C ARG A 60 -9.40 6.15 -23.43
N LEU A 61 -10.37 6.91 -23.92
CA LEU A 61 -11.12 7.86 -23.08
C LEU A 61 -11.74 7.10 -21.91
N CYS A 62 -11.71 7.72 -20.73
CA CYS A 62 -12.47 7.23 -19.59
C CYS A 62 -13.95 7.23 -19.98
N ASP A 63 -14.57 6.05 -20.05
CA ASP A 63 -16.00 5.88 -20.34
C ASP A 63 -16.88 5.94 -19.08
N TRP A 64 -16.28 6.34 -17.95
CA TRP A 64 -16.93 6.61 -16.67
C TRP A 64 -16.79 8.07 -16.27
N GLN A 65 -17.67 8.50 -15.36
CA GLN A 65 -17.60 9.82 -14.74
C GLN A 65 -16.80 9.74 -13.44
N PRO A 66 -16.05 10.81 -13.06
CA PRO A 66 -15.45 10.89 -11.74
C PRO A 66 -16.51 10.84 -10.64
N PRO A 67 -16.19 10.30 -9.44
CA PRO A 67 -17.06 10.41 -8.28
C PRO A 67 -17.27 11.87 -7.89
N SER A 68 -18.45 12.18 -7.36
CA SER A 68 -18.71 13.49 -6.75
C SER A 68 -17.77 13.68 -5.54
N PRO A 69 -17.00 14.78 -5.47
CA PRO A 69 -16.05 14.99 -4.38
C PRO A 69 -16.77 15.23 -3.03
N SER A 70 -16.16 14.78 -1.92
CA SER A 70 -16.60 15.20 -0.58
C SER A 70 -16.43 16.71 -0.38
N PRO A 71 -17.10 17.29 0.62
CA PRO A 71 -16.74 18.59 1.19
C PRO A 71 -15.24 18.75 1.51
N ASP A 72 -14.56 17.79 2.17
CA ASP A 72 -13.12 17.92 2.43
C ASP A 72 -12.30 17.92 1.14
N GLN A 73 -12.70 17.10 0.16
CA GLN A 73 -12.04 17.03 -1.14
C GLN A 73 -12.19 18.33 -1.92
N ILE A 74 -13.33 19.02 -1.81
CA ILE A 74 -13.53 20.36 -2.38
C ILE A 74 -12.59 21.38 -1.72
N GLU A 75 -12.45 21.35 -0.39
CA GLU A 75 -11.59 22.29 0.34
C GLU A 75 -10.10 22.06 0.11
N THR A 76 -9.69 20.81 -0.07
CA THR A 76 -8.32 20.44 -0.46
C THR A 76 -8.08 20.65 -1.96
N GLY A 77 -9.15 20.77 -2.74
CA GLY A 77 -9.12 20.96 -4.19
C GLY A 77 -8.83 19.70 -4.99
N MET A 78 -8.75 18.52 -4.35
CA MET A 78 -8.32 17.28 -5.00
C MET A 78 -8.98 16.02 -4.43
N ILE A 79 -9.06 14.98 -5.27
CA ILE A 79 -9.36 13.60 -4.86
C ILE A 79 -8.08 12.77 -4.94
N ILE A 80 -7.66 12.22 -3.81
CA ILE A 80 -6.62 11.20 -3.78
C ILE A 80 -7.22 9.86 -4.19
N TYR A 81 -6.63 9.20 -5.18
CA TYR A 81 -7.13 7.95 -5.72
C TYR A 81 -6.03 6.93 -5.97
N ARG A 82 -6.40 5.66 -6.11
CA ARG A 82 -5.50 4.57 -6.48
C ARG A 82 -6.19 3.64 -7.46
N ALA A 83 -5.69 3.60 -8.69
CA ALA A 83 -6.04 2.56 -9.66
C ALA A 83 -5.25 1.27 -9.37
N ASP A 84 -5.59 0.16 -10.04
CA ASP A 84 -4.95 -1.13 -9.78
C ASP A 84 -3.46 -1.14 -10.18
N ASP A 85 -3.09 -0.43 -11.24
CA ASP A 85 -1.71 -0.34 -11.73
C ASP A 85 -1.29 1.11 -12.01
N PRO A 86 -0.06 1.53 -11.64
CA PRO A 86 0.44 2.87 -11.97
C PRO A 86 0.55 3.12 -13.48
N GLY A 87 0.66 2.07 -14.31
CA GLY A 87 0.61 2.17 -15.76
C GLY A 87 -0.74 2.64 -16.32
N GLU A 88 -1.80 2.67 -15.50
CA GLU A 88 -3.09 3.28 -15.85
C GLU A 88 -3.13 4.79 -15.63
N HIS A 89 -2.11 5.37 -14.99
CA HIS A 89 -2.06 6.81 -14.79
C HIS A 89 -1.87 7.54 -16.12
N GLN A 90 -2.71 8.54 -16.36
CA GLN A 90 -2.53 9.57 -17.39
C GLN A 90 -2.92 10.92 -16.79
N PHE A 91 -2.45 12.01 -17.38
CA PHE A 91 -2.78 13.34 -16.90
C PHE A 91 -4.27 13.68 -17.02
N ASP A 92 -5.02 12.98 -17.87
CA ASP A 92 -6.48 13.10 -18.05
C ASP A 92 -7.26 11.92 -17.44
N ARG A 93 -6.60 11.06 -16.65
CA ARG A 93 -7.24 9.95 -15.94
C ARG A 93 -8.07 10.49 -14.78
N VAL A 94 -9.39 10.29 -14.83
CA VAL A 94 -10.32 10.64 -13.75
C VAL A 94 -10.61 9.45 -12.84
N PRO A 95 -10.68 9.58 -11.51
CA PRO A 95 -10.90 8.46 -10.58
C PRO A 95 -12.23 7.74 -10.83
N LYS A 96 -12.30 6.42 -10.61
CA LYS A 96 -13.56 5.66 -10.58
C LYS A 96 -14.20 5.71 -9.20
N THR A 97 -15.50 5.45 -9.13
CA THR A 97 -16.18 5.17 -7.86
C THR A 97 -15.48 4.03 -7.12
N GLY A 98 -15.06 4.28 -5.87
CA GLY A 98 -14.33 3.31 -5.04
C GLY A 98 -12.81 3.33 -5.18
N GLU A 99 -12.23 4.13 -6.08
CA GLU A 99 -10.78 4.32 -6.17
C GLU A 99 -10.26 5.41 -5.22
N SER A 100 -11.14 6.20 -4.59
CA SER A 100 -10.75 7.22 -3.61
C SER A 100 -10.11 6.57 -2.39
N VAL A 101 -8.92 7.04 -2.01
CA VAL A 101 -8.17 6.50 -0.87
C VAL A 101 -7.61 7.62 0.00
N THR A 102 -7.61 7.40 1.31
CA THR A 102 -6.94 8.25 2.30
C THR A 102 -5.82 7.50 3.02
N ARG A 103 -5.61 6.22 2.67
CA ARG A 103 -4.69 5.30 3.32
C ARG A 103 -3.98 4.45 2.26
N LEU A 104 -2.67 4.30 2.43
CA LEU A 104 -1.81 3.40 1.68
C LEU A 104 -1.18 2.39 2.62
N GLU A 105 -0.85 1.22 2.09
CA GLU A 105 -0.16 0.16 2.82
C GLU A 105 1.12 -0.21 2.08
N ALA A 106 2.21 -0.34 2.82
CA ALA A 106 3.48 -0.88 2.36
C ALA A 106 3.92 -2.01 3.28
N SER A 107 4.62 -3.00 2.74
CA SER A 107 5.16 -4.11 3.52
C SER A 107 6.51 -4.54 2.97
N LEU A 108 7.50 -4.66 3.85
CA LEU A 108 8.90 -4.92 3.51
C LEU A 108 9.66 -5.55 4.68
N THR A 109 10.88 -6.01 4.42
CA THR A 109 11.84 -6.51 5.43
C THR A 109 12.86 -5.42 5.80
N PRO A 110 13.58 -5.52 6.93
CA PRO A 110 14.70 -4.64 7.22
C PRO A 110 15.75 -4.68 6.10
N GLY A 111 16.27 -3.52 5.71
CA GLY A 111 17.21 -3.38 4.59
C GLY A 111 16.58 -3.42 3.19
N GLU A 112 15.26 -3.61 3.07
CA GLU A 112 14.54 -3.64 1.80
C GLU A 112 14.07 -2.23 1.38
N THR A 113 13.89 -2.04 0.07
CA THR A 113 13.10 -0.95 -0.50
C THR A 113 11.83 -1.53 -1.11
N CYS A 114 10.68 -0.88 -0.92
CA CYS A 114 9.43 -1.21 -1.60
C CYS A 114 8.73 0.02 -2.20
N SER A 115 7.91 -0.19 -3.23
CA SER A 115 7.18 0.88 -3.92
C SER A 115 5.67 0.83 -3.69
N GLN A 116 5.06 2.00 -3.58
CA GLN A 116 3.62 2.26 -3.66
C GLN A 116 3.36 3.41 -4.62
N TRP A 117 2.08 3.66 -4.94
CA TRP A 117 1.70 4.82 -5.74
C TRP A 117 0.27 5.25 -5.42
N PHE A 118 -0.04 6.51 -5.76
CA PHE A 118 -1.39 7.06 -5.77
C PHE A 118 -1.47 8.19 -6.79
N GLY A 119 -2.68 8.61 -7.16
CA GLY A 119 -2.92 9.80 -7.97
C GLY A 119 -3.65 10.88 -7.19
N ALA A 120 -3.42 12.13 -7.55
CA ALA A 120 -4.18 13.29 -7.09
C ALA A 120 -4.91 13.89 -8.29
N TRP A 121 -6.23 13.73 -8.32
CA TRP A 121 -7.09 14.33 -9.35
C TRP A 121 -7.57 15.70 -8.89
N ALA A 122 -7.28 16.73 -9.67
CA ALA A 122 -7.55 18.12 -9.37
C ALA A 122 -9.02 18.47 -9.67
N ILE A 123 -9.79 18.76 -8.63
CA ILE A 123 -11.17 19.28 -8.74
C ILE A 123 -11.14 20.77 -9.12
N GLU A 124 -10.12 21.47 -8.65
CA GLU A 124 -9.79 22.85 -8.97
C GLU A 124 -8.30 22.94 -9.33
N ASN A 125 -7.85 24.09 -9.87
CA ASN A 125 -6.42 24.29 -10.06
C ASN A 125 -5.70 24.15 -8.71
N LEU A 126 -4.70 23.28 -8.70
CA LEU A 126 -3.71 23.13 -7.64
C LEU A 126 -2.46 23.89 -8.08
N GLU A 127 -2.02 24.82 -7.23
CA GLU A 127 -0.87 25.70 -7.49
C GLU A 127 0.19 25.45 -6.40
N ASP A 128 1.46 25.36 -6.79
CA ASP A 128 2.58 25.04 -5.90
C ASP A 128 2.33 23.79 -5.04
N LEU A 129 2.04 22.64 -5.65
CA LEU A 129 1.71 21.40 -4.91
C LEU A 129 2.90 20.89 -4.07
N LYS A 130 2.82 21.26 -2.80
CA LYS A 130 3.48 20.80 -1.56
C LYS A 130 3.40 19.31 -1.34
N ILE A 131 4.48 18.54 -1.23
CA ILE A 131 4.42 17.18 -0.68
C ILE A 131 5.48 16.99 0.40
N GLU A 132 5.05 16.63 1.60
CA GLU A 132 5.89 16.43 2.77
C GLU A 132 5.60 15.06 3.39
N THR A 133 6.64 14.40 3.89
CA THR A 133 6.53 13.06 4.49
C THR A 133 7.00 13.07 5.94
N THR A 134 6.27 12.39 6.81
CA THR A 134 6.67 12.15 8.21
C THR A 134 6.58 10.66 8.51
N GLY A 135 7.61 10.08 9.13
CA GLY A 135 7.66 8.67 9.50
C GLY A 135 8.62 8.41 10.65
N PRO A 136 8.62 7.20 11.23
CA PRO A 136 9.52 6.84 12.31
C PRO A 136 10.97 6.74 11.84
N ALA A 137 11.91 6.85 12.78
CA ALA A 137 13.33 6.69 12.50
C ALA A 137 13.61 5.33 11.84
N GLY A 138 14.46 5.34 10.80
CA GLY A 138 14.82 4.13 10.06
C GLY A 138 13.89 3.79 8.90
N LEU A 139 12.79 4.53 8.68
CA LEU A 139 11.97 4.48 7.46
C LEU A 139 12.16 5.76 6.64
N GLU A 140 12.76 5.63 5.47
CA GLU A 140 12.89 6.71 4.49
C GLU A 140 11.75 6.63 3.48
N ILE A 141 11.07 7.76 3.22
CA ILE A 141 9.92 7.85 2.31
C ILE A 141 10.20 8.96 1.29
N GLU A 142 10.43 8.58 0.04
CA GLU A 142 10.63 9.49 -1.08
C GLU A 142 9.39 9.53 -1.97
N ILE A 143 8.96 10.74 -2.36
CA ILE A 143 7.87 10.94 -3.31
C ILE A 143 8.42 11.50 -4.62
N ARG A 144 7.97 10.93 -5.74
CA ARG A 144 8.29 11.39 -7.09
C ARG A 144 7.04 11.53 -7.93
N ARG A 145 7.03 12.51 -8.83
CA ARG A 145 5.98 12.67 -9.84
C ARG A 145 6.14 11.61 -10.91
N ILE A 146 5.06 10.94 -11.25
CA ILE A 146 4.95 10.11 -12.46
C ILE A 146 4.73 11.05 -13.65
N HIS A 147 5.72 11.16 -14.51
CA HIS A 147 5.66 12.01 -15.70
C HIS A 147 5.04 11.26 -16.88
N CYS A 148 4.03 11.88 -17.49
CA CYS A 148 3.37 11.41 -18.70
C CYS A 148 3.89 12.18 -19.91
N TRP A 149 4.34 11.49 -20.95
CA TRP A 149 4.96 12.11 -22.13
C TRP A 149 4.77 11.27 -23.40
N PRO A 150 4.89 11.85 -24.60
CA PRO A 150 4.60 11.15 -25.85
C PRO A 150 5.78 10.27 -26.29
N GLN A 151 5.48 9.03 -26.66
CA GLN A 151 6.40 8.04 -27.23
C GLN A 151 5.77 7.37 -28.44
N ARG A 152 6.59 6.94 -29.39
CA ARG A 152 6.16 6.14 -30.55
C ARG A 152 5.38 4.92 -30.11
N SER A 153 4.38 4.58 -30.92
CA SER A 153 3.53 3.42 -30.66
C SER A 153 4.19 2.09 -30.98
N THR A 154 5.29 2.09 -31.74
CA THR A 154 6.06 0.89 -32.06
C THR A 154 7.56 1.19 -32.11
N TRP A 155 8.35 0.13 -31.98
CA TRP A 155 9.82 0.18 -32.00
C TRP A 155 10.31 0.61 -33.37
N PHE A 156 9.53 0.26 -34.39
CA PHE A 156 9.82 0.52 -35.78
C PHE A 156 9.51 1.98 -36.13
N ASN A 157 9.73 2.33 -37.39
CA ASN A 157 9.48 3.67 -37.90
C ASN A 157 7.96 3.96 -38.05
N SER A 158 7.22 3.91 -36.93
CA SER A 158 5.83 4.33 -36.85
C SER A 158 5.74 5.86 -36.85
N ARG A 159 4.68 6.38 -37.47
CA ARG A 159 4.30 7.79 -37.42
C ARG A 159 3.10 8.04 -36.48
N SER A 160 2.91 7.14 -35.52
CA SER A 160 1.95 7.30 -34.43
C SER A 160 2.63 7.27 -33.06
N TYR A 161 1.96 7.86 -32.07
CA TYR A 161 2.46 7.94 -30.68
C TYR A 161 1.36 7.75 -29.63
N HIS A 162 1.76 7.39 -28.42
CA HIS A 162 0.96 7.35 -27.20
C HIS A 162 1.53 8.29 -26.14
N ILE A 163 0.70 8.79 -25.25
CA ILE A 163 1.16 9.43 -24.01
C ILE A 163 1.22 8.37 -22.91
N VAL A 164 2.39 8.18 -22.32
CA VAL A 164 2.67 7.08 -21.38
C VAL A 164 3.21 7.60 -20.05
N PRO A 165 2.74 7.06 -18.91
CA PRO A 165 3.37 7.29 -17.61
C PRO A 165 4.67 6.49 -17.54
N GLU A 166 5.80 7.12 -17.22
CA GLU A 166 7.07 6.40 -17.23
C GLU A 166 8.11 6.97 -16.25
N MET A 167 8.62 8.19 -16.49
CA MET A 167 9.70 8.78 -15.69
C MET A 167 9.24 9.19 -14.29
N LEU A 168 10.08 8.93 -13.29
CA LEU A 168 9.85 9.27 -11.89
C LEU A 168 10.71 10.47 -11.49
N LEU A 169 10.08 11.64 -11.48
CA LEU A 169 10.75 12.94 -11.37
C LEU A 169 10.67 13.51 -9.96
N LYS A 170 11.74 14.15 -9.49
CA LYS A 170 11.82 14.65 -8.12
C LYS A 170 10.89 15.84 -7.91
N GLN A 171 10.59 16.05 -6.64
CA GLN A 171 9.79 17.16 -6.14
C GLN A 171 10.52 17.80 -4.96
N LYS A 172 10.36 19.12 -4.82
CA LYS A 172 10.91 19.89 -3.73
C LYS A 172 10.22 21.24 -3.61
N ASP A 173 9.79 21.61 -2.41
CA ASP A 173 9.31 22.95 -2.08
C ASP A 173 8.18 23.49 -3.00
N GLY A 174 7.25 22.61 -3.42
CA GLY A 174 6.16 22.98 -4.34
C GLY A 174 6.54 22.98 -5.81
N LYS A 175 7.75 22.52 -6.13
CA LYS A 175 8.28 22.39 -7.49
C LYS A 175 8.50 20.93 -7.86
N THR A 176 8.51 20.64 -9.16
CA THR A 176 8.91 19.34 -9.71
C THR A 176 9.81 19.52 -10.91
N GLU A 177 10.66 18.52 -11.14
CA GLU A 177 11.47 18.43 -12.34
C GLU A 177 10.58 18.19 -13.58
N PHE A 178 10.96 18.81 -14.70
CA PHE A 178 10.37 18.61 -16.02
C PHE A 178 11.47 18.36 -17.05
N PRO A 179 11.29 17.39 -17.98
CA PRO A 179 12.19 17.21 -19.11
C PRO A 179 12.18 18.43 -20.02
N LEU A 180 13.37 18.91 -20.41
CA LEU A 180 13.55 19.97 -21.40
C LEU A 180 14.05 19.38 -22.72
N ALA A 181 15.37 19.19 -22.83
CA ALA A 181 16.05 18.60 -23.98
C ALA A 181 17.44 18.11 -23.54
N GLY A 182 17.98 17.13 -24.24
CA GLY A 182 19.34 16.63 -24.10
C GLY A 182 19.64 16.02 -22.73
N GLY A 183 18.64 15.47 -22.05
CA GLY A 183 18.80 14.90 -20.71
C GLY A 183 18.77 15.93 -19.57
N VAL A 184 18.50 17.21 -19.86
CA VAL A 184 18.42 18.27 -18.83
C VAL A 184 17.01 18.37 -18.27
N LEU A 185 16.93 18.44 -16.94
CA LEU A 185 15.69 18.69 -16.19
C LEU A 185 15.64 20.14 -15.69
N GLU A 186 14.45 20.73 -15.71
CA GLU A 186 14.17 22.05 -15.16
C GLU A 186 13.20 21.95 -13.97
N TRP A 187 13.44 22.72 -12.92
CA TRP A 187 12.49 22.86 -11.81
C TRP A 187 11.39 23.86 -12.19
N ARG A 188 10.15 23.41 -12.20
CA ARG A 188 8.97 24.25 -12.41
C ARG A 188 8.01 24.13 -11.24
N ASP A 189 7.16 25.13 -11.09
CA ASP A 189 6.07 25.10 -10.10
C ASP A 189 5.18 23.89 -10.39
N PHE A 190 4.85 23.15 -9.33
CA PHE A 190 4.14 21.89 -9.47
C PHE A 190 2.63 22.12 -9.47
N ASP A 191 2.14 22.57 -10.62
CA ASP A 191 0.73 22.89 -10.80
C ASP A 191 -0.04 21.73 -11.45
N VAL A 192 -1.28 21.52 -11.02
CA VAL A 192 -2.21 20.54 -11.59
C VAL A 192 -3.50 21.26 -11.94
N LYS A 193 -3.82 21.32 -13.24
CA LYS A 193 -5.03 22.03 -13.70
C LYS A 193 -6.29 21.27 -13.32
N LYS A 194 -7.38 22.00 -13.12
CA LYS A 194 -8.71 21.45 -12.94
C LYS A 194 -9.02 20.38 -13.99
N GLY A 195 -9.49 19.23 -13.52
CA GLY A 195 -9.84 18.05 -14.32
C GLY A 195 -8.66 17.14 -14.66
N GLN A 196 -7.42 17.53 -14.35
CA GLN A 196 -6.23 16.71 -14.57
C GLN A 196 -5.83 15.91 -13.33
N SER A 197 -5.01 14.89 -13.54
CA SER A 197 -4.41 14.07 -12.49
C SER A 197 -2.89 14.19 -12.49
N ALA A 198 -2.31 14.16 -11.29
CA ALA A 198 -0.89 13.96 -11.09
C ALA A 198 -0.64 12.65 -10.34
N GLY A 199 0.19 11.77 -10.89
CA GLY A 199 0.58 10.51 -10.27
C GLY A 199 1.79 10.70 -9.35
N MET A 200 1.72 10.13 -8.15
CA MET A 200 2.80 10.11 -7.15
C MET A 200 3.30 8.68 -6.99
N TRP A 201 4.59 8.49 -7.23
CA TRP A 201 5.34 7.30 -6.87
C TRP A 201 5.88 7.46 -5.46
N VAL A 202 5.72 6.43 -4.63
CA VAL A 202 6.13 6.40 -3.23
C VAL A 202 7.16 5.31 -3.07
N THR A 203 8.39 5.67 -2.71
CA THR A 203 9.47 4.72 -2.41
C THR A 203 9.64 4.67 -0.89
N VAL A 204 9.47 3.49 -0.29
CA VAL A 204 9.66 3.27 1.15
C VAL A 204 10.90 2.39 1.34
N LYS A 205 11.87 2.89 2.08
CA LYS A 205 13.11 2.15 2.37
C LYS A 205 13.26 1.92 3.86
N ALA A 206 13.38 0.65 4.22
CA ALA A 206 13.67 0.19 5.57
C ALA A 206 15.19 0.13 5.77
N SER A 207 15.69 0.85 6.76
CA SER A 207 17.05 0.62 7.27
C SER A 207 17.19 -0.81 7.80
N ALA A 208 18.42 -1.29 7.96
CA ALA A 208 18.65 -2.64 8.48
C ALA A 208 18.21 -2.78 9.95
N ASP A 209 18.20 -1.66 10.69
CA ASP A 209 17.94 -1.56 12.12
C ASP A 209 16.52 -1.18 12.50
N VAL A 210 15.65 -0.91 11.52
CA VAL A 210 14.25 -0.62 11.79
C VAL A 210 13.56 -1.82 12.47
N PRO A 211 12.86 -1.62 13.60
CA PRO A 211 12.17 -2.70 14.29
C PRO A 211 11.09 -3.34 13.42
N ALA A 212 10.92 -4.66 13.54
CA ALA A 212 9.77 -5.33 12.96
C ALA A 212 8.47 -4.88 13.63
N GLY A 213 7.37 -4.82 12.88
CA GLY A 213 6.06 -4.37 13.36
C GLY A 213 5.36 -3.41 12.40
N LEU A 214 4.21 -2.90 12.83
CA LEU A 214 3.46 -1.88 12.11
C LEU A 214 3.97 -0.50 12.48
N HIS A 215 4.27 0.31 11.46
CA HIS A 215 4.75 1.67 11.59
C HIS A 215 3.80 2.63 10.86
N ALA A 216 3.45 3.73 11.50
CA ALA A 216 2.62 4.76 10.90
C ALA A 216 3.50 5.88 10.31
N ALA A 217 3.20 6.26 9.07
CA ALA A 217 3.76 7.42 8.40
C ALA A 217 2.63 8.25 7.76
N THR A 218 2.93 9.47 7.35
CA THR A 218 1.98 10.38 6.71
C THR A 218 2.64 11.06 5.52
N ILE A 219 1.89 11.16 4.43
CA ILE A 219 2.22 11.95 3.24
C ILE A 219 1.22 13.09 3.21
N MET A 220 1.68 14.31 3.46
CA MET A 220 0.86 15.52 3.46
C MET A 220 1.02 16.25 2.13
N LEU A 221 -0.10 16.55 1.48
CA LEU A 221 -0.12 17.38 0.28
C LEU A 221 -0.74 18.74 0.59
N THR A 222 -0.09 19.82 0.14
CA THR A 222 -0.55 21.20 0.35
C THR A 222 -0.51 21.95 -0.96
N SER A 223 -1.59 22.65 -1.33
CA SER A 223 -1.63 23.55 -2.49
C SER A 223 -1.94 24.96 -2.01
N ASN A 224 -1.43 25.97 -2.73
CA ASN A 224 -1.72 27.37 -2.42
C ASN A 224 -3.23 27.63 -2.35
N GLY A 225 -3.67 28.29 -1.28
CA GLY A 225 -5.08 28.62 -1.07
C GLY A 225 -6.00 27.42 -0.79
N ARG A 226 -5.46 26.22 -0.56
CA ARG A 226 -6.23 24.99 -0.24
C ARG A 226 -5.89 24.47 1.17
N LYS A 227 -6.81 23.71 1.77
CA LYS A 227 -6.48 22.98 3.02
C LYS A 227 -5.53 21.82 2.70
N PRO A 228 -4.57 21.47 3.60
CA PRO A 228 -3.74 20.29 3.42
C PRO A 228 -4.56 19.00 3.42
N VAL A 229 -4.13 18.00 2.67
CA VAL A 229 -4.68 16.63 2.70
C VAL A 229 -3.62 15.66 3.17
N ASN A 230 -4.00 14.76 4.08
CA ASN A 230 -3.11 13.72 4.60
C ASN A 230 -3.48 12.36 4.00
N VAL A 231 -2.48 11.68 3.45
CA VAL A 231 -2.55 10.27 3.07
C VAL A 231 -1.78 9.48 4.12
N SER A 232 -2.49 8.68 4.91
CA SER A 232 -1.85 7.78 5.88
C SER A 232 -1.08 6.69 5.16
N LEU A 233 0.12 6.35 5.63
CA LEU A 233 0.92 5.27 5.10
C LEU A 233 1.25 4.29 6.22
N ASP A 234 0.68 3.10 6.16
CA ASP A 234 0.95 2.01 7.09
C ASP A 234 2.06 1.12 6.54
N VAL A 235 3.18 1.07 7.24
CA VAL A 235 4.38 0.33 6.83
C VAL A 235 4.56 -0.88 7.75
N THR A 236 4.34 -2.08 7.23
CA THR A 236 4.64 -3.33 7.95
C THR A 236 6.07 -3.77 7.69
N VAL A 237 6.91 -3.77 8.73
CA VAL A 237 8.26 -4.33 8.68
C VAL A 237 8.22 -5.78 9.19
N TYR A 238 8.53 -6.75 8.32
CA TYR A 238 8.51 -8.17 8.67
C TYR A 238 9.69 -8.57 9.56
N PRO A 239 9.54 -9.60 10.42
CA PRO A 239 10.58 -10.02 11.38
C PRO A 239 11.60 -10.98 10.74
N PHE A 240 12.03 -10.70 9.51
CA PHE A 240 13.08 -11.42 8.82
C PHE A 240 13.72 -10.52 7.77
N GLU A 241 14.93 -10.84 7.35
CA GLU A 241 15.63 -10.11 6.29
C GLU A 241 15.59 -10.95 5.01
N LEU A 242 15.43 -10.28 3.86
CA LEU A 242 15.67 -10.94 2.57
C LEU A 242 17.17 -11.16 2.39
N PRO A 243 17.58 -12.26 1.73
CA PRO A 243 18.97 -12.44 1.37
C PRO A 243 19.41 -11.29 0.45
N ALA A 244 20.54 -10.65 0.79
CA ALA A 244 21.13 -9.61 -0.05
C ALA A 244 21.41 -10.15 -1.47
N ARG A 245 21.85 -11.42 -1.56
CA ARG A 245 22.18 -12.12 -2.81
C ARG A 245 21.77 -13.60 -2.76
N LEU A 246 21.55 -14.19 -3.93
CA LEU A 246 21.24 -15.61 -4.10
C LEU A 246 22.36 -16.31 -4.89
N GLU A 247 23.02 -17.30 -4.31
CA GLU A 247 24.27 -17.88 -4.85
C GLU A 247 24.12 -18.49 -6.25
N ASP A 248 22.99 -19.14 -6.54
CA ASP A 248 22.75 -19.88 -7.79
C ASP A 248 21.75 -19.21 -8.75
N THR A 249 21.48 -17.92 -8.53
CA THR A 249 20.53 -17.14 -9.34
C THR A 249 21.19 -15.85 -9.81
N ARG A 250 20.95 -15.45 -11.07
CA ARG A 250 21.51 -14.22 -11.65
C ARG A 250 20.46 -13.39 -12.37
N TRP A 251 20.50 -12.07 -12.15
CA TRP A 251 19.85 -11.10 -13.02
C TRP A 251 20.91 -10.36 -13.81
N ILE A 252 20.79 -10.36 -15.14
CA ILE A 252 21.72 -9.62 -16.01
C ILE A 252 20.97 -8.65 -16.91
N LEU A 253 21.58 -7.51 -17.18
CA LEU A 253 21.04 -6.48 -18.07
C LEU A 253 21.73 -6.51 -19.44
N TYR A 254 20.98 -6.31 -20.51
CA TYR A 254 21.60 -5.88 -21.76
C TYR A 254 22.02 -4.42 -21.63
N ALA A 255 23.33 -4.16 -21.67
CA ALA A 255 23.87 -2.82 -21.51
C ALA A 255 24.29 -2.24 -22.87
N TRP A 256 23.96 -0.96 -23.12
CA TRP A 256 24.56 -0.23 -24.24
C TRP A 256 25.69 0.68 -23.74
N PRO A 257 26.94 0.39 -24.13
CA PRO A 257 28.11 1.12 -23.64
C PRO A 257 28.32 2.53 -24.22
N ASN A 258 27.52 2.97 -25.19
CA ASN A 258 27.87 4.15 -26.00
C ASN A 258 27.98 5.44 -25.17
N ARG A 259 27.15 5.59 -24.13
CA ARG A 259 27.21 6.75 -23.23
C ARG A 259 28.53 6.85 -22.45
N TYR A 260 29.10 5.73 -22.02
CA TYR A 260 30.38 5.74 -21.29
C TYR A 260 31.55 6.08 -22.24
N LYS A 261 31.47 5.64 -23.51
CA LYS A 261 32.42 6.09 -24.55
C LYS A 261 32.33 7.59 -24.81
N ALA A 262 31.14 8.16 -24.67
CA ALA A 262 30.90 9.61 -24.82
C ALA A 262 31.33 10.43 -23.59
N GLY A 263 31.71 9.78 -22.48
CA GLY A 263 32.29 10.43 -21.30
C GLY A 263 31.43 10.39 -20.04
N ALA A 264 30.29 9.68 -20.05
CA ALA A 264 29.48 9.47 -18.85
C ALA A 264 30.24 8.61 -17.82
N ASP A 265 30.12 8.98 -16.54
CA ASP A 265 30.65 8.18 -15.45
C ASP A 265 29.83 6.88 -15.29
N PRO A 266 30.42 5.70 -15.57
CA PRO A 266 29.71 4.43 -15.45
C PRO A 266 29.35 4.06 -14.02
N MET A 267 30.01 4.62 -13.00
CA MET A 267 29.77 4.26 -11.61
C MET A 267 28.38 4.67 -11.12
N LEU A 268 27.81 5.74 -11.69
CA LEU A 268 26.45 6.17 -11.38
C LEU A 268 25.43 5.10 -11.78
N ASP A 269 25.58 4.53 -12.97
CA ASP A 269 24.72 3.44 -13.46
C ASP A 269 25.00 2.12 -12.73
N ILE A 270 26.27 1.77 -12.51
CA ILE A 270 26.66 0.54 -11.83
C ILE A 270 26.11 0.48 -10.41
N ASN A 271 26.23 1.56 -9.63
CA ASN A 271 25.74 1.60 -8.25
C ASN A 271 24.22 1.43 -8.20
N GLU A 272 23.50 2.05 -9.13
CA GLU A 272 22.06 1.93 -9.27
C GLU A 272 21.65 0.48 -9.59
N MET A 273 22.31 -0.14 -10.57
CA MET A 273 22.09 -1.54 -10.94
C MET A 273 22.36 -2.50 -9.78
N VAL A 274 23.45 -2.30 -9.03
CA VAL A 274 23.79 -3.13 -7.86
C VAL A 274 22.74 -2.98 -6.77
N ALA A 275 22.29 -1.75 -6.48
CA ALA A 275 21.24 -1.50 -5.51
C ALA A 275 19.92 -2.20 -5.86
N HIS A 276 19.65 -2.37 -7.16
CA HIS A 276 18.49 -3.08 -7.68
C HIS A 276 18.66 -4.60 -7.72
N GLY A 277 19.86 -5.13 -7.44
CA GLY A 277 20.14 -6.57 -7.42
C GLY A 277 20.58 -7.16 -8.76
N ILE A 278 21.08 -6.32 -9.68
CA ILE A 278 21.68 -6.79 -10.93
C ILE A 278 23.08 -7.35 -10.67
N ASP A 279 23.33 -8.55 -11.20
CA ASP A 279 24.57 -9.30 -10.98
C ASP A 279 25.58 -9.12 -12.11
N GLY A 280 25.18 -8.64 -13.28
CA GLY A 280 26.07 -8.45 -14.41
C GLY A 280 25.32 -7.89 -15.61
N PHE A 281 26.02 -7.79 -16.73
CA PHE A 281 25.42 -7.32 -17.97
C PHE A 281 25.97 -8.06 -19.19
N LEU A 282 25.08 -8.21 -20.18
CA LEU A 282 25.42 -8.55 -21.54
C LEU A 282 25.77 -7.24 -22.23
N ASP A 283 27.07 -7.01 -22.35
CA ASP A 283 27.58 -5.79 -22.91
C ASP A 283 27.60 -5.89 -24.43
N ASN A 284 27.07 -4.87 -25.11
CA ASN A 284 27.40 -4.62 -26.51
C ASN A 284 28.82 -4.06 -26.68
N ALA A 285 29.61 -3.98 -25.62
CA ALA A 285 31.05 -3.77 -25.71
C ALA A 285 31.69 -4.94 -26.43
N TYR A 286 32.28 -4.57 -27.54
CA TYR A 286 32.87 -5.45 -28.51
C TYR A 286 34.20 -6.00 -27.98
N LEU A 287 34.41 -7.32 -28.12
CA LEU A 287 35.77 -7.87 -28.21
C LEU A 287 36.35 -7.38 -29.54
N MET A 288 37.09 -6.27 -29.48
CA MET A 288 37.74 -5.67 -30.64
C MET A 288 39.21 -6.00 -30.57
N VAL A 289 39.65 -6.78 -31.54
CA VAL A 289 41.06 -7.01 -31.82
C VAL A 289 41.37 -6.49 -33.20
N LYS A 290 42.64 -6.18 -33.43
CA LYS A 290 43.19 -6.07 -34.77
C LYS A 290 43.96 -7.35 -35.01
N VAL A 291 43.60 -8.05 -36.08
CA VAL A 291 44.27 -9.29 -36.47
C VAL A 291 45.02 -9.04 -37.76
N SER A 292 46.31 -9.37 -37.77
CA SER A 292 47.14 -9.34 -38.97
C SER A 292 48.03 -10.57 -39.04
N ARG A 293 48.68 -10.77 -40.19
CA ARG A 293 49.63 -11.86 -40.39
C ARG A 293 51.05 -11.32 -40.35
N SER A 294 51.90 -11.93 -39.54
CA SER A 294 53.34 -11.73 -39.60
C SER A 294 53.92 -12.34 -40.88
N PRO A 295 55.16 -11.98 -41.27
CA PRO A 295 55.81 -12.53 -42.48
C PRO A 295 55.97 -14.06 -42.49
N ASP A 296 56.03 -14.70 -41.32
CA ASP A 296 56.09 -16.17 -41.16
C ASP A 296 54.70 -16.85 -41.16
N GLY A 297 53.62 -16.06 -41.32
CA GLY A 297 52.25 -16.55 -41.39
C GLY A 297 51.52 -16.70 -40.05
N SER A 298 52.17 -16.38 -38.92
CA SER A 298 51.50 -16.38 -37.60
C SER A 298 50.49 -15.24 -37.46
N LEU A 299 49.49 -15.40 -36.58
CA LEU A 299 48.55 -14.33 -36.27
C LEU A 299 49.12 -13.37 -35.23
N LEU A 300 49.16 -12.09 -35.58
CA LEU A 300 49.41 -10.99 -34.65
C LEU A 300 48.06 -10.46 -34.19
N ILE A 301 47.78 -10.62 -32.90
CA ILE A 301 46.55 -10.20 -32.24
C ILE A 301 46.88 -9.03 -31.32
N GLU A 302 46.29 -7.87 -31.61
CA GLU A 302 46.45 -6.65 -30.83
C GLU A 302 45.08 -6.20 -30.31
N ASP A 303 45.01 -5.66 -29.08
CA ASP A 303 43.81 -4.99 -28.59
C ASP A 303 43.47 -3.80 -29.51
N ASN A 304 42.28 -3.80 -30.11
CA ASN A 304 41.81 -2.70 -30.95
C ASN A 304 40.76 -1.90 -30.17
N ALA A 305 40.81 -0.57 -30.27
CA ALA A 305 39.80 0.29 -29.66
C ALA A 305 39.58 0.06 -28.14
N SER A 306 40.66 -0.23 -27.39
CA SER A 306 40.65 -0.21 -25.92
C SER A 306 39.69 -1.23 -25.28
N SER A 307 39.46 -2.41 -25.87
CA SER A 307 38.58 -3.44 -25.28
C SER A 307 39.07 -3.91 -23.91
N ILE A 308 40.39 -4.04 -23.70
CA ILE A 308 40.94 -4.32 -22.35
C ILE A 308 40.73 -3.12 -21.41
N ASN A 309 40.91 -1.90 -21.90
CA ASN A 309 40.66 -0.69 -21.10
C ASN A 309 39.18 -0.53 -20.73
N TRP A 310 38.27 -1.01 -21.58
CA TRP A 310 36.85 -1.07 -21.29
C TRP A 310 36.57 -1.97 -20.08
N VAL A 311 37.13 -3.18 -20.08
CA VAL A 311 37.05 -4.11 -18.93
C VAL A 311 37.58 -3.44 -17.67
N LYS A 312 38.73 -2.77 -17.74
CA LYS A 312 39.31 -2.01 -16.62
C LYS A 312 38.43 -0.87 -16.11
N LYS A 313 37.67 -0.20 -16.99
CA LYS A 313 36.86 0.99 -16.65
C LYS A 313 35.43 0.66 -16.25
N ILE A 314 34.91 -0.50 -16.64
CA ILE A 314 33.49 -0.83 -16.52
C ILE A 314 33.30 -2.13 -15.74
N ILE A 315 33.86 -3.24 -16.22
CA ILE A 315 33.64 -4.55 -15.63
C ILE A 315 34.37 -4.68 -14.27
N VAL A 316 35.62 -4.22 -14.19
CA VAL A 316 36.40 -4.26 -12.93
C VAL A 316 35.71 -3.40 -11.83
N PRO A 317 35.33 -2.14 -12.09
CA PRO A 317 34.57 -1.36 -11.11
C PRO A 317 33.20 -1.95 -10.80
N ALA A 318 32.49 -2.54 -11.77
CA ALA A 318 31.23 -3.24 -11.52
C ALA A 318 31.40 -4.42 -10.55
N GLN A 319 32.45 -5.22 -10.72
CA GLN A 319 32.76 -6.32 -9.82
C GLN A 319 33.16 -5.83 -8.43
N GLN A 320 33.92 -4.72 -8.35
CA GLN A 320 34.27 -4.07 -7.08
C GLN A 320 33.05 -3.48 -6.36
N ALA A 321 32.08 -2.95 -7.10
CA ALA A 321 30.80 -2.47 -6.57
C ALA A 321 29.89 -3.61 -6.12
N GLY A 322 30.13 -4.84 -6.59
CA GLY A 322 29.47 -6.05 -6.09
C GLY A 322 28.80 -6.92 -7.15
N MET A 323 28.88 -6.59 -8.43
CA MET A 323 28.36 -7.46 -9.50
C MET A 323 29.18 -8.76 -9.59
N ARG A 324 28.49 -9.89 -9.67
CA ARG A 324 29.12 -11.23 -9.65
C ARG A 324 29.47 -11.77 -11.04
N GLY A 325 28.92 -11.17 -12.09
CA GLY A 325 28.86 -11.77 -13.41
C GLY A 325 27.83 -12.90 -13.50
N PRO A 326 27.73 -13.57 -14.67
CA PRO A 326 28.69 -13.46 -15.76
C PRO A 326 28.55 -12.15 -16.56
N PHE A 327 29.67 -11.70 -17.11
CA PHE A 327 29.70 -10.60 -18.07
C PHE A 327 29.67 -11.14 -19.50
N GLY A 328 28.62 -10.85 -20.25
CA GLY A 328 28.54 -11.23 -21.66
C GLY A 328 29.31 -10.24 -22.52
N VAL A 329 30.12 -10.75 -23.44
CA VAL A 329 30.95 -9.91 -24.31
C VAL A 329 30.70 -10.23 -25.77
N TRP A 330 30.44 -9.20 -26.58
CA TRP A 330 30.06 -9.36 -27.98
C TRP A 330 31.26 -9.74 -28.87
N THR A 331 31.28 -10.96 -29.40
CA THR A 331 32.46 -11.52 -30.12
C THR A 331 32.48 -11.31 -31.63
N THR A 332 31.37 -10.85 -32.23
CA THR A 332 31.27 -10.72 -33.70
C THR A 332 32.38 -9.86 -34.34
N PRO A 333 32.81 -8.71 -33.77
CA PRO A 333 33.89 -7.92 -34.35
C PRO A 333 35.22 -8.66 -34.43
N ALA A 334 35.61 -9.39 -33.39
CA ALA A 334 36.79 -10.25 -33.43
C ALA A 334 36.67 -11.32 -34.53
N ASN A 335 35.49 -11.95 -34.67
CA ASN A 335 35.23 -12.92 -35.74
C ASN A 335 35.41 -12.28 -37.12
N ARG A 336 34.91 -11.05 -37.32
CA ARG A 336 35.03 -10.29 -38.59
C ARG A 336 36.47 -9.93 -38.93
N GLU A 337 37.22 -9.42 -37.97
CA GLU A 337 38.62 -9.04 -38.17
C GLU A 337 39.50 -10.25 -38.48
N LEU A 338 39.27 -11.37 -37.77
CA LEU A 338 39.95 -12.62 -38.08
C LEU A 338 39.60 -13.15 -39.48
N ALA A 339 38.31 -13.19 -39.82
CA ALA A 339 37.86 -13.65 -41.12
C ALA A 339 38.46 -12.80 -42.26
N LYS A 340 38.57 -11.48 -42.06
CA LYS A 340 39.24 -10.57 -43.00
C LYS A 340 40.74 -10.87 -43.13
N ALA A 341 41.45 -11.09 -42.02
CA ALA A 341 42.87 -11.42 -42.02
C ALA A 341 43.18 -12.78 -42.67
N LEU A 342 42.20 -13.69 -42.67
CA LEU A 342 42.30 -15.04 -43.22
C LEU A 342 41.65 -15.19 -44.62
N ASP A 343 40.99 -14.16 -45.15
CA ASP A 343 40.20 -14.18 -46.39
C ASP A 343 39.07 -15.24 -46.38
N ILE A 344 38.24 -15.20 -45.32
CA ILE A 344 37.17 -16.17 -45.08
C ILE A 344 35.79 -15.53 -45.23
N ASP A 345 34.93 -16.22 -45.99
CA ASP A 345 33.51 -15.91 -46.09
C ASP A 345 32.74 -16.52 -44.91
N MET A 346 32.36 -15.67 -43.95
CA MET A 346 31.67 -16.10 -42.73
C MET A 346 30.23 -16.60 -42.94
N THR A 347 29.68 -16.49 -44.15
CA THR A 347 28.35 -17.03 -44.49
C THR A 347 28.37 -18.52 -44.83
N LYS A 348 29.57 -19.10 -44.93
CA LYS A 348 29.82 -20.53 -45.20
C LYS A 348 30.32 -21.24 -43.94
N PRO A 349 30.35 -22.58 -43.91
CA PRO A 349 31.01 -23.34 -42.84
C PRO A 349 32.45 -22.88 -42.62
N TRP A 350 32.87 -22.72 -41.36
CA TRP A 350 34.18 -22.15 -41.05
C TRP A 350 35.28 -23.22 -41.17
N PRO A 351 36.39 -22.94 -41.89
CA PRO A 351 37.48 -23.90 -42.05
C PRO A 351 38.30 -24.05 -40.75
N ALA A 352 39.08 -25.12 -40.63
CA ALA A 352 39.85 -25.42 -39.42
C ALA A 352 40.78 -24.27 -38.96
N HIS A 353 41.37 -23.52 -39.90
CA HIS A 353 42.24 -22.40 -39.57
C HIS A 353 41.47 -21.16 -39.05
N MET A 354 40.16 -21.04 -39.29
CA MET A 354 39.29 -20.07 -38.60
C MET A 354 39.10 -20.46 -37.14
N HIS A 355 38.79 -21.73 -36.87
CA HIS A 355 38.61 -22.24 -35.50
C HIS A 355 39.90 -22.09 -34.68
N GLU A 356 41.04 -22.38 -35.29
CA GLU A 356 42.35 -22.20 -34.66
C GLU A 356 42.63 -20.72 -34.36
N GLY A 357 42.28 -19.79 -35.27
CA GLY A 357 42.38 -18.36 -34.99
C GLY A 357 41.47 -17.90 -33.85
N ILE A 358 40.23 -18.40 -33.78
CA ILE A 358 39.32 -18.12 -32.65
C ILE A 358 39.88 -18.68 -31.34
N ARG A 359 40.51 -19.85 -31.35
CA ARG A 359 41.21 -20.40 -30.18
C ARG A 359 42.30 -19.46 -29.68
N GLN A 360 43.14 -18.95 -30.58
CA GLN A 360 44.20 -17.98 -30.23
C GLN A 360 43.64 -16.66 -29.68
N ILE A 361 42.57 -16.13 -30.27
CA ILE A 361 41.88 -14.93 -29.75
C ILE A 361 41.28 -15.19 -28.37
N CYS A 362 40.64 -16.34 -28.17
CA CYS A 362 40.08 -16.73 -26.87
C CYS A 362 41.16 -16.81 -25.79
N GLU A 363 42.31 -17.41 -26.09
CA GLU A 363 43.46 -17.47 -25.17
C GLU A 363 44.03 -16.09 -24.84
N TYR A 364 44.15 -15.22 -25.85
CA TYR A 364 44.56 -13.84 -25.65
C TYR A 364 43.65 -13.13 -24.63
N PHE A 365 42.33 -13.25 -24.78
CA PHE A 365 41.40 -12.60 -23.85
C PHE A 365 41.35 -13.26 -22.48
N LYS A 366 41.39 -14.59 -22.39
CA LYS A 366 41.49 -15.31 -21.11
C LYS A 366 42.68 -14.81 -20.31
N HIS A 367 43.87 -14.77 -20.91
CA HIS A 367 45.08 -14.29 -20.24
C HIS A 367 44.94 -12.83 -19.75
N ASN A 368 44.44 -11.94 -20.61
CA ASN A 368 44.30 -10.54 -20.26
C ASN A 368 43.21 -10.31 -19.19
N TYR A 369 42.09 -11.01 -19.25
CA TYR A 369 40.97 -10.84 -18.30
C TYR A 369 41.28 -11.48 -16.94
N GLU A 370 41.92 -12.65 -16.93
CA GLU A 370 42.42 -13.30 -15.70
C GLU A 370 43.40 -12.39 -14.97
N SER A 371 44.28 -11.69 -15.68
CA SER A 371 45.20 -10.70 -15.09
C SER A 371 44.50 -9.52 -14.40
N LEU A 372 43.23 -9.28 -14.74
CA LEU A 372 42.37 -8.25 -14.15
C LEU A 372 41.39 -8.82 -13.11
N GLY A 373 41.46 -10.12 -12.80
CA GLY A 373 40.55 -10.80 -11.87
C GLY A 373 39.16 -11.12 -12.46
N ILE A 374 39.00 -11.03 -13.78
CA ILE A 374 37.75 -11.30 -14.48
C ILE A 374 37.75 -12.73 -15.02
N ASN A 375 37.15 -13.66 -14.26
CA ASN A 375 37.17 -15.09 -14.58
C ASN A 375 35.81 -15.63 -15.07
N ASP A 376 34.71 -14.91 -14.84
CA ASP A 376 33.36 -15.34 -15.23
C ASP A 376 32.77 -14.44 -16.32
N TRP A 377 33.11 -14.75 -17.58
CA TRP A 377 32.58 -14.07 -18.77
C TRP A 377 32.04 -15.08 -19.79
N MET A 378 31.19 -14.59 -20.71
CA MET A 378 30.55 -15.41 -21.75
C MET A 378 30.75 -14.78 -23.13
N SER A 379 31.03 -15.61 -24.14
CA SER A 379 31.00 -15.20 -25.54
C SER A 379 29.55 -15.02 -25.99
N PHE A 380 29.19 -13.81 -26.41
CA PHE A 380 27.91 -13.49 -27.03
C PHE A 380 28.13 -13.21 -28.52
N ALA A 381 27.92 -14.24 -29.34
CA ALA A 381 28.31 -14.20 -30.76
C ALA A 381 27.19 -13.75 -31.71
N SER A 382 25.92 -13.97 -31.32
CA SER A 382 24.77 -13.64 -32.14
C SER A 382 23.56 -13.38 -31.24
N ASP A 383 22.70 -12.46 -31.66
CA ASP A 383 21.43 -12.17 -31.00
C ASP A 383 20.27 -12.61 -31.90
N GLU A 384 19.29 -13.28 -31.31
CA GLU A 384 18.08 -13.80 -31.95
C GLU A 384 18.24 -14.40 -33.37
N PRO A 385 19.24 -15.27 -33.64
CA PRO A 385 19.41 -15.84 -34.97
C PRO A 385 18.20 -16.71 -35.35
N LYS A 386 17.71 -16.58 -36.58
CA LYS A 386 16.68 -17.49 -37.14
C LYS A 386 17.28 -18.88 -37.44
N PRO A 387 16.45 -19.96 -37.49
CA PRO A 387 16.93 -21.29 -37.82
C PRO A 387 17.65 -21.32 -39.18
N GLY A 388 18.73 -22.10 -39.26
CA GLY A 388 19.59 -22.20 -40.45
C GLY A 388 20.65 -21.09 -40.58
N ASN A 389 20.87 -20.26 -39.55
CA ASN A 389 21.88 -19.21 -39.58
C ASN A 389 23.30 -19.80 -39.42
N THR A 390 23.99 -20.00 -40.55
CA THR A 390 25.35 -20.58 -40.60
C THR A 390 26.36 -19.83 -39.73
N TYR A 391 26.33 -18.49 -39.72
CA TYR A 391 27.24 -17.70 -38.90
C TYR A 391 27.06 -17.99 -37.42
N ALA A 392 25.81 -17.99 -36.93
CA ALA A 392 25.52 -18.24 -35.52
C ALA A 392 25.98 -19.64 -35.09
N ILE A 393 25.72 -20.66 -35.93
CA ILE A 393 26.13 -22.05 -35.70
C ILE A 393 27.67 -22.14 -35.59
N GLU A 394 28.39 -21.64 -36.60
CA GLU A 394 29.85 -21.75 -36.65
C GLU A 394 30.54 -20.90 -35.57
N ALA A 395 30.01 -19.71 -35.26
CA ALA A 395 30.56 -18.87 -34.21
C ALA A 395 30.40 -19.52 -32.83
N LEU A 396 29.21 -19.99 -32.47
CA LEU A 396 28.98 -20.69 -31.19
C LEU A 396 29.86 -21.92 -31.08
N LYS A 397 29.97 -22.71 -32.15
CA LYS A 397 30.84 -23.88 -32.22
C LYS A 397 32.31 -23.52 -32.02
N ALA A 398 32.83 -22.52 -32.74
CA ALA A 398 34.23 -22.11 -32.67
C ALA A 398 34.60 -21.63 -31.26
N TRP A 399 33.78 -20.76 -30.65
CA TRP A 399 34.02 -20.27 -29.29
C TRP A 399 33.88 -21.35 -28.22
N ARG A 400 32.95 -22.28 -28.39
CA ARG A 400 32.81 -23.45 -27.51
C ARG A 400 34.04 -24.36 -27.57
N LEU A 401 34.53 -24.66 -28.77
CA LEU A 401 35.73 -25.46 -28.99
C LEU A 401 37.00 -24.78 -28.48
N ALA A 402 37.05 -23.44 -28.50
CA ALA A 402 38.10 -22.64 -27.86
C ALA A 402 38.00 -22.62 -26.31
N GLY A 403 37.03 -23.31 -25.74
CA GLY A 403 36.83 -23.44 -24.30
C GLY A 403 36.21 -22.21 -23.63
N ALA A 404 35.47 -21.37 -24.36
CA ALA A 404 34.67 -20.29 -23.76
C ALA A 404 33.29 -20.79 -23.30
N LYS A 405 32.69 -20.09 -22.34
CA LYS A 405 31.23 -20.15 -22.12
C LYS A 405 30.54 -19.42 -23.28
N THR A 406 29.46 -19.97 -23.79
CA THR A 406 28.76 -19.45 -24.97
C THR A 406 27.33 -19.12 -24.61
N TYR A 407 26.94 -17.88 -24.90
CA TYR A 407 25.62 -17.34 -24.65
C TYR A 407 24.94 -16.94 -25.95
N CYS A 408 23.64 -17.20 -26.05
CA CYS A 408 22.79 -16.73 -27.14
C CYS A 408 21.34 -16.60 -26.66
N THR A 409 20.71 -15.47 -26.98
CA THR A 409 19.24 -15.40 -27.01
C THR A 409 18.78 -15.97 -28.33
N ALA A 410 18.04 -17.07 -28.28
CA ALA A 410 17.78 -17.89 -29.46
C ALA A 410 16.31 -18.27 -29.59
N TYR A 411 15.82 -18.29 -30.82
CA TYR A 411 14.59 -19.01 -31.12
C TYR A 411 14.79 -20.51 -30.88
N MET A 412 13.74 -21.19 -30.44
CA MET A 412 13.80 -22.64 -30.15
C MET A 412 14.40 -23.45 -31.31
N GLY A 413 14.01 -23.17 -32.56
CA GLY A 413 14.55 -23.88 -33.72
C GLY A 413 16.07 -23.74 -33.85
N THR A 414 16.60 -22.52 -33.69
CA THR A 414 18.04 -22.26 -33.78
C THR A 414 18.80 -22.87 -32.62
N TYR A 415 18.21 -22.89 -31.43
CA TYR A 415 18.80 -23.61 -30.30
C TYR A 415 18.90 -25.10 -30.57
N MET A 416 17.89 -25.73 -31.16
CA MET A 416 17.97 -27.16 -31.48
C MET A 416 19.13 -27.49 -32.43
N GLU A 417 19.49 -26.57 -33.33
CA GLU A 417 20.66 -26.70 -34.23
C GLU A 417 22.00 -26.44 -33.53
N THR A 418 21.98 -25.71 -32.41
CA THR A 418 23.18 -25.22 -31.71
C THR A 418 23.31 -25.72 -30.28
N ALA A 419 22.45 -26.64 -29.84
CA ALA A 419 22.36 -27.08 -28.45
C ALA A 419 23.65 -27.70 -27.92
N GLU A 420 24.46 -28.33 -28.78
CA GLU A 420 25.78 -28.86 -28.44
C GLU A 420 26.80 -27.74 -28.14
N TRP A 421 26.59 -26.56 -28.74
CA TRP A 421 27.55 -25.46 -28.76
C TRP A 421 27.21 -24.32 -27.79
N ILE A 422 26.00 -24.28 -27.25
CA ILE A 422 25.56 -23.24 -26.29
C ILE A 422 25.66 -23.77 -24.86
N THR A 423 26.44 -23.11 -24.01
CA THR A 423 26.48 -23.43 -22.56
C THR A 423 25.37 -22.77 -21.78
N ASP A 424 25.01 -21.56 -22.21
CA ASP A 424 24.10 -20.65 -21.54
C ASP A 424 23.05 -20.16 -22.54
N ALA A 425 21.90 -20.81 -22.58
CA ALA A 425 20.89 -20.54 -23.58
C ALA A 425 19.77 -19.67 -22.99
N CYS A 426 19.52 -18.52 -23.58
CA CYS A 426 18.41 -17.65 -23.22
C CYS A 426 17.23 -17.86 -24.15
N ILE A 427 16.22 -18.61 -23.67
CA ILE A 427 15.10 -19.06 -24.50
C ILE A 427 13.80 -19.07 -23.71
N GLY A 428 12.79 -18.46 -24.33
CA GLY A 428 11.42 -18.45 -23.81
C GLY A 428 11.29 -17.66 -22.50
N PHE A 429 10.11 -17.77 -21.92
CA PHE A 429 9.73 -17.06 -20.69
C PHE A 429 9.58 -18.02 -19.50
N GLY A 430 10.31 -19.14 -19.52
CA GLY A 430 10.22 -20.20 -18.51
C GLY A 430 9.12 -21.23 -18.76
N ASP A 431 8.65 -21.33 -20.01
CA ASP A 431 7.64 -22.31 -20.44
C ASP A 431 8.16 -23.77 -20.40
N ALA A 432 7.23 -24.73 -20.46
CA ALA A 432 7.57 -26.15 -20.39
C ALA A 432 8.50 -26.60 -21.54
N ALA A 433 8.34 -26.04 -22.74
CA ALA A 433 9.13 -26.46 -23.90
C ALA A 433 10.59 -26.00 -23.76
N SER A 434 10.83 -24.74 -23.40
CA SER A 434 12.18 -24.21 -23.12
C SER A 434 12.86 -24.99 -21.99
N ARG A 435 12.17 -25.19 -20.86
CA ARG A 435 12.71 -25.95 -19.72
C ARG A 435 13.11 -27.39 -20.09
N ASN A 436 12.23 -28.10 -20.79
CA ASN A 436 12.51 -29.48 -21.22
C ASN A 436 13.68 -29.56 -22.19
N ALA A 437 13.80 -28.58 -23.11
CA ALA A 437 14.90 -28.50 -24.04
C ALA A 437 16.25 -28.23 -23.35
N MET A 438 16.29 -27.38 -22.31
CA MET A 438 17.51 -27.13 -21.54
C MET A 438 17.92 -28.34 -20.72
N LYS A 439 16.98 -28.96 -20.02
CA LYS A 439 17.22 -30.18 -19.24
C LYS A 439 17.75 -31.32 -20.11
N LYS A 440 17.18 -31.52 -21.30
CA LYS A 440 17.61 -32.57 -22.25
C LYS A 440 19.05 -32.38 -22.71
N ASN A 441 19.45 -31.14 -22.99
CA ASN A 441 20.76 -30.83 -23.58
C ASN A 441 21.80 -30.36 -22.56
N LYS A 442 21.45 -30.34 -21.26
CA LYS A 442 22.34 -29.97 -20.14
C LYS A 442 22.96 -28.56 -20.25
N ALA A 443 22.25 -27.63 -20.90
CA ALA A 443 22.61 -26.21 -20.92
C ALA A 443 22.08 -25.50 -19.66
N ARG A 444 22.75 -24.43 -19.21
CA ARG A 444 22.18 -23.53 -18.20
C ARG A 444 21.06 -22.72 -18.85
N HIS A 445 19.87 -22.81 -18.27
CA HIS A 445 18.70 -22.10 -18.77
C HIS A 445 18.71 -20.65 -18.28
N TRP A 446 18.75 -19.73 -19.22
CA TRP A 446 18.38 -18.33 -19.00
C TRP A 446 17.00 -18.08 -19.58
N ILE A 447 16.19 -17.27 -18.91
CA ILE A 447 14.92 -16.82 -19.46
C ILE A 447 14.99 -15.37 -19.90
N ILE A 448 14.15 -15.05 -20.86
CA ILE A 448 13.88 -13.66 -21.22
C ILE A 448 13.03 -13.07 -20.09
N GLY A 449 13.55 -12.04 -19.45
CA GLY A 449 12.82 -11.27 -18.46
C GLY A 449 11.87 -10.27 -19.13
N ASP A 450 11.94 -9.03 -18.65
CA ASP A 450 11.26 -7.89 -19.26
C ASP A 450 12.27 -6.76 -19.54
N GLY A 451 11.78 -5.59 -19.89
CA GLY A 451 12.50 -4.34 -19.81
C GLY A 451 11.89 -3.29 -20.75
N THR A 452 12.69 -2.56 -21.51
CA THR A 452 12.20 -1.62 -22.52
C THR A 452 11.42 -2.38 -23.58
N TYR A 453 10.10 -2.28 -23.55
CA TYR A 453 9.18 -2.71 -24.61
C TYR A 453 8.04 -1.69 -24.64
N ILE A 454 7.48 -1.41 -25.82
CA ILE A 454 6.51 -0.31 -25.97
C ILE A 454 5.12 -0.74 -25.49
N GLY A 455 4.42 0.18 -24.83
CA GLY A 455 3.01 0.08 -24.44
C GLY A 455 2.77 -0.72 -23.16
N PRO A 456 1.65 -0.40 -22.47
CA PRO A 456 1.66 0.28 -21.18
C PRO A 456 2.69 -0.28 -20.19
N TYR A 457 3.36 0.62 -19.46
CA TYR A 457 4.34 0.30 -18.42
C TYR A 457 3.66 -0.24 -17.15
N GLU A 458 3.05 -1.42 -17.27
CA GLU A 458 2.33 -2.11 -16.19
C GLU A 458 3.31 -2.66 -15.15
N MET A 459 3.21 -2.22 -13.90
CA MET A 459 4.05 -2.73 -12.80
C MET A 459 3.95 -4.27 -12.70
N ALA A 460 2.73 -4.80 -12.83
CA ALA A 460 2.48 -6.24 -12.73
C ALA A 460 3.29 -7.06 -13.74
N ARG A 461 3.44 -6.52 -14.96
CA ARG A 461 4.13 -7.19 -16.07
C ARG A 461 5.61 -7.42 -15.72
N TYR A 462 6.30 -6.37 -15.29
CA TYR A 462 7.72 -6.40 -14.90
C TYR A 462 7.95 -7.32 -13.71
N ARG A 463 7.16 -7.13 -12.63
CA ARG A 463 7.27 -7.95 -11.41
C ARG A 463 7.07 -9.43 -11.70
N ARG A 464 6.04 -9.76 -12.48
CA ARG A 464 5.73 -11.14 -12.88
C ARG A 464 6.86 -11.75 -13.70
N ARG A 465 7.37 -11.07 -14.74
CA ARG A 465 8.38 -11.66 -15.64
C ARG A 465 9.74 -11.81 -14.98
N VAL A 466 10.20 -10.79 -14.26
CA VAL A 466 11.54 -10.78 -13.66
C VAL A 466 11.59 -11.51 -12.31
N GLY A 467 10.46 -11.59 -11.60
CA GLY A 467 10.33 -12.22 -10.30
C GLY A 467 9.65 -13.59 -10.33
N VAL A 468 8.32 -13.57 -10.33
CA VAL A 468 7.49 -14.78 -10.11
C VAL A 468 7.71 -15.84 -11.19
N ASN A 469 7.61 -15.48 -12.48
CA ASN A 469 7.84 -16.43 -13.57
C ASN A 469 9.26 -16.97 -13.55
N PHE A 470 10.22 -16.11 -13.22
CA PHE A 470 11.61 -16.53 -13.09
C PHE A 470 11.78 -17.59 -12.00
N PHE A 471 11.26 -17.33 -10.80
CA PHE A 471 11.27 -18.30 -9.70
C PHE A 471 10.59 -19.62 -10.10
N LEU A 472 9.39 -19.54 -10.67
CA LEU A 472 8.59 -20.71 -11.04
C LEU A 472 9.18 -21.53 -12.20
N SER A 473 9.95 -20.92 -13.09
CA SER A 473 10.64 -21.63 -14.18
C SER A 473 11.74 -22.59 -13.70
N GLY A 474 12.37 -22.28 -12.55
CA GLY A 474 13.58 -22.96 -12.08
C GLY A 474 14.81 -22.72 -12.96
N ALA A 475 14.81 -21.67 -13.79
CA ALA A 475 15.94 -21.27 -14.60
C ALA A 475 17.10 -20.73 -13.73
N TYR A 476 18.32 -20.78 -14.28
CA TYR A 476 19.53 -20.29 -13.62
C TYR A 476 19.60 -18.76 -13.59
N GLY A 477 19.14 -18.10 -14.66
CA GLY A 477 19.27 -16.66 -14.79
C GLY A 477 18.16 -15.99 -15.58
N CYS A 478 18.01 -14.69 -15.37
CA CYS A 478 17.03 -13.82 -16.03
C CYS A 478 17.76 -12.68 -16.75
N ALA A 479 17.54 -12.57 -18.06
CA ALA A 479 18.12 -11.52 -18.89
C ALA A 479 17.10 -10.41 -19.16
N ILE A 480 17.45 -9.17 -18.81
CA ILE A 480 16.58 -7.99 -18.84
C ILE A 480 17.02 -7.05 -19.97
N TRP A 481 16.11 -6.71 -20.87
CA TRP A 481 16.37 -5.91 -22.07
C TRP A 481 15.73 -4.54 -21.97
N ARG A 482 16.42 -3.40 -21.91
CA ARG A 482 17.87 -3.16 -21.86
C ARG A 482 18.12 -1.84 -21.09
N TRP A 483 19.34 -1.64 -20.59
CA TRP A 483 19.67 -0.49 -19.74
C TRP A 483 19.55 0.86 -20.44
N GLY A 484 20.04 1.00 -21.68
CA GLY A 484 19.81 2.27 -22.35
C GLY A 484 20.29 2.42 -23.78
N GLY A 485 19.36 2.57 -24.70
CA GLY A 485 19.58 2.97 -26.08
C GLY A 485 18.89 4.26 -26.44
N CYS A 486 19.62 5.35 -26.24
CA CYS A 486 19.24 6.66 -26.73
C CYS A 486 19.70 6.80 -28.20
N HIS A 487 18.78 7.21 -29.06
CA HIS A 487 18.99 7.53 -30.47
C HIS A 487 18.69 9.02 -30.63
N GLY A 488 19.70 9.86 -30.82
CA GLY A 488 19.51 11.32 -30.78
C GLY A 488 19.42 11.88 -29.36
N ASP A 489 18.33 12.59 -29.04
CA ASP A 489 18.11 13.26 -27.75
C ASP A 489 17.31 12.35 -26.80
N PRO A 490 17.78 12.09 -25.56
CA PRO A 490 17.15 11.13 -24.64
C PRO A 490 15.76 11.52 -24.16
N PHE A 491 15.32 12.76 -24.36
CA PHE A 491 13.96 13.22 -24.08
C PHE A 491 13.15 13.45 -25.37
N ASN A 492 13.58 12.86 -26.49
CA ASN A 492 12.92 12.95 -27.79
C ASN A 492 12.83 11.58 -28.46
N ASP A 493 11.73 10.88 -28.27
CA ASP A 493 11.51 9.58 -28.92
C ASP A 493 11.31 9.68 -30.45
N PHE A 494 11.36 10.89 -31.03
CA PHE A 494 10.98 11.17 -32.41
C PHE A 494 12.15 11.50 -33.35
N ASP A 495 13.42 11.43 -32.93
CA ASP A 495 14.60 11.82 -33.74
C ASP A 495 15.63 10.70 -34.01
N GLY A 496 15.27 9.44 -33.70
CA GLY A 496 16.17 8.31 -33.79
C GLY A 496 16.40 7.69 -35.18
N VAL A 497 15.69 8.07 -36.25
CA VAL A 497 15.84 7.40 -37.58
C VAL A 497 17.24 7.54 -38.13
N LYS A 498 17.94 8.65 -37.86
CA LYS A 498 19.33 8.83 -38.31
C LYS A 498 20.27 7.81 -37.67
N ASP A 499 20.09 7.54 -36.38
CA ASP A 499 20.98 6.68 -35.61
C ASP A 499 20.59 5.19 -35.73
N ARG A 500 19.27 4.91 -35.78
CA ARG A 500 18.73 3.55 -35.89
C ARG A 500 17.49 3.48 -36.78
N PRO A 501 17.64 3.50 -38.12
CA PRO A 501 16.50 3.58 -39.06
C PRO A 501 15.45 2.48 -38.93
N ALA A 502 15.86 1.27 -38.51
CA ALA A 502 14.97 0.13 -38.36
C ALA A 502 14.17 0.16 -37.05
N GLU A 503 14.75 0.73 -35.99
CA GLU A 503 14.17 0.78 -34.65
C GLU A 503 14.45 2.15 -34.00
N PRO A 504 13.83 3.23 -34.50
CA PRO A 504 14.19 4.59 -34.10
C PRO A 504 13.72 5.00 -32.70
N ALA A 505 12.77 4.29 -32.09
CA ALA A 505 12.34 4.59 -30.72
C ALA A 505 13.47 4.36 -29.72
N ASP A 506 13.55 5.21 -28.70
CA ASP A 506 14.46 5.07 -27.58
C ASP A 506 14.14 3.81 -26.75
N GLN A 507 15.20 3.23 -26.20
CA GLN A 507 15.16 1.95 -25.51
C GLN A 507 15.79 2.12 -24.11
N LEU A 508 15.14 2.89 -23.23
CA LEU A 508 15.68 3.35 -21.94
C LEU A 508 14.90 2.76 -20.74
N LEU A 509 15.54 1.92 -19.94
CA LEU A 509 14.96 1.47 -18.65
C LEU A 509 15.04 2.59 -17.60
N ALA A 510 16.10 3.36 -17.65
CA ALA A 510 16.27 4.58 -16.88
C ALA A 510 16.82 5.68 -17.79
N TYR A 511 16.27 6.88 -17.67
CA TYR A 511 16.63 8.00 -18.53
C TYR A 511 17.89 8.69 -18.02
N PRO A 512 18.80 9.14 -18.88
CA PRO A 512 20.00 9.81 -18.43
C PRO A 512 19.70 11.26 -18.02
N GLN A 513 20.06 11.65 -16.80
CA GLN A 513 20.08 13.06 -16.39
C GLN A 513 21.45 13.69 -16.65
N MET A 514 21.46 14.87 -17.26
CA MET A 514 22.67 15.67 -17.53
C MET A 514 22.52 17.09 -17.01
N ALA A 515 23.63 17.74 -16.67
CA ALA A 515 23.66 19.16 -16.32
C ALA A 515 23.65 20.07 -17.56
N GLU A 516 24.23 19.61 -18.67
CA GLU A 516 24.24 20.31 -19.95
C GLU A 516 23.63 19.43 -21.05
N PRO A 517 22.84 20.01 -21.98
CA PRO A 517 22.08 19.23 -22.96
C PRO A 517 23.01 18.46 -23.90
N ASN A 518 22.77 17.16 -24.01
CA ASN A 518 23.51 16.21 -24.85
C ASN A 518 25.02 16.12 -24.52
N ASN A 519 25.44 16.55 -23.34
CA ASN A 519 26.83 16.47 -22.89
C ASN A 519 27.02 15.37 -21.84
N TRP A 520 27.37 14.18 -22.32
CA TRP A 520 27.62 13.01 -21.48
C TRP A 520 28.69 13.19 -20.40
N LYS A 521 29.61 14.16 -20.52
CA LYS A 521 30.58 14.46 -19.44
C LYS A 521 29.95 15.11 -18.21
N THR A 522 28.73 15.63 -18.36
CA THR A 522 27.95 16.25 -17.29
C THR A 522 26.86 15.30 -16.77
N TYR A 523 27.02 14.01 -17.00
CA TYR A 523 26.09 12.98 -16.56
C TYR A 523 25.97 12.97 -15.02
N ILE A 524 24.74 13.09 -14.52
CA ILE A 524 24.43 13.19 -13.09
C ILE A 524 23.95 11.85 -12.53
N GLY A 525 23.31 11.03 -13.38
CA GLY A 525 22.84 9.70 -13.01
C GLY A 525 21.53 9.31 -13.70
N PRO A 526 21.02 8.11 -13.41
CA PRO A 526 19.79 7.60 -14.00
C PRO A 526 18.56 8.22 -13.33
N ILE A 527 17.57 8.56 -14.15
CA ILE A 527 16.21 8.92 -13.76
C ILE A 527 15.41 7.61 -13.76
N PRO A 528 14.91 7.16 -12.59
CA PRO A 528 14.16 5.92 -12.49
C PRO A 528 12.83 6.02 -13.25
N THR A 529 12.34 4.86 -13.67
CA THR A 529 11.04 4.71 -14.35
C THR A 529 10.16 3.75 -13.58
N ILE A 530 8.86 3.75 -13.87
CA ILE A 530 7.94 2.72 -13.38
C ILE A 530 8.47 1.31 -13.71
N GLY A 531 8.98 1.10 -14.92
CA GLY A 531 9.52 -0.19 -15.34
C GLY A 531 10.74 -0.62 -14.52
N TRP A 532 11.67 0.31 -14.28
CA TRP A 532 12.89 0.04 -13.51
C TRP A 532 12.61 -0.31 -12.04
N GLU A 533 11.77 0.47 -11.38
CA GLU A 533 11.39 0.18 -10.00
C GLU A 533 10.55 -1.11 -9.90
N SER A 534 9.72 -1.40 -10.91
CA SER A 534 8.95 -2.64 -10.95
C SER A 534 9.82 -3.88 -11.16
N ILE A 535 10.99 -3.73 -11.81
CA ILE A 535 12.01 -4.79 -11.89
C ILE A 535 12.60 -5.06 -10.50
N ARG A 536 12.92 -4.02 -9.71
CA ARG A 536 13.37 -4.19 -8.31
C ARG A 536 12.34 -4.95 -7.48
N GLU A 537 11.07 -4.55 -7.58
CA GLU A 537 9.96 -5.22 -6.92
C GLU A 537 9.88 -6.71 -7.32
N GLY A 538 10.07 -7.03 -8.61
CA GLY A 538 10.12 -8.42 -9.09
C GLY A 538 11.29 -9.23 -8.53
N ILE A 539 12.47 -8.63 -8.43
CA ILE A 539 13.64 -9.27 -7.80
C ILE A 539 13.34 -9.59 -6.33
N ASN A 540 12.70 -8.66 -5.60
CA ASN A 540 12.25 -8.92 -4.24
C ASN A 540 11.20 -10.04 -4.19
N ASP A 541 10.21 -10.04 -5.09
CA ASP A 541 9.21 -11.12 -5.18
C ASP A 541 9.86 -12.50 -5.32
N TYR A 542 10.91 -12.62 -6.14
CA TYR A 542 11.70 -13.85 -6.24
C TYR A 542 12.31 -14.23 -4.89
N LYS A 543 12.96 -13.28 -4.21
CA LYS A 543 13.64 -13.53 -2.92
C LYS A 543 12.67 -14.01 -1.84
N TYR A 544 11.47 -13.43 -1.76
CA TYR A 544 10.41 -13.92 -0.85
C TYR A 544 10.03 -15.37 -1.16
N LEU A 545 9.73 -15.69 -2.43
CA LEU A 545 9.34 -17.05 -2.82
C LEU A 545 10.48 -18.07 -2.62
N HIS A 546 11.72 -17.68 -2.88
CA HIS A 546 12.89 -18.50 -2.64
C HIS A 546 13.07 -18.80 -1.15
N LEU A 547 12.99 -17.77 -0.30
CA LEU A 547 13.10 -17.95 1.15
C LEU A 547 11.97 -18.83 1.71
N LEU A 548 10.75 -18.66 1.18
CA LEU A 548 9.62 -19.52 1.52
C LEU A 548 9.89 -20.99 1.12
N GLU A 549 10.37 -21.23 -0.10
CA GLU A 549 10.66 -22.60 -0.56
C GLU A 549 11.74 -23.27 0.30
N LEU A 550 12.77 -22.54 0.72
CA LEU A 550 13.78 -23.05 1.65
C LEU A 550 13.17 -23.41 3.01
N ALA A 551 12.44 -22.47 3.63
CA ALA A 551 11.78 -22.71 4.91
C ALA A 551 10.81 -23.90 4.86
N ALA A 552 10.09 -24.06 3.76
CA ALA A 552 9.17 -25.18 3.57
C ALA A 552 9.90 -26.52 3.40
N LYS A 553 11.03 -26.56 2.67
CA LYS A 553 11.87 -27.77 2.56
C LYS A 553 12.46 -28.18 3.91
N GLU A 554 12.95 -27.21 4.69
CA GLU A 554 13.41 -27.44 6.06
C GLU A 554 12.29 -28.00 6.94
N ALA A 555 11.07 -27.45 6.83
CA ALA A 555 9.91 -27.93 7.58
C ALA A 555 9.50 -29.36 7.19
N VAL A 556 9.55 -29.73 5.91
CA VAL A 556 9.30 -31.11 5.45
C VAL A 556 10.35 -32.09 5.95
N ALA A 557 11.60 -31.67 6.04
CA ALA A 557 12.69 -32.48 6.57
C ALA A 557 12.65 -32.64 8.10
N SER A 558 11.77 -31.91 8.79
CA SER A 558 11.62 -31.99 10.24
C SER A 558 11.01 -33.34 10.67
N GLY A 559 11.35 -33.77 11.90
CA GLY A 559 10.72 -34.93 12.53
C GLY A 559 9.28 -34.68 13.00
N GLU A 560 8.80 -33.43 12.93
CA GLU A 560 7.54 -32.98 13.51
C GLU A 560 6.40 -33.01 12.48
N GLU A 561 5.28 -33.62 12.84
CA GLU A 561 4.15 -33.82 11.91
C GLU A 561 3.55 -32.49 11.42
N GLU A 562 3.35 -31.53 12.32
CA GLU A 562 2.73 -30.24 12.00
C GLU A 562 3.59 -29.40 11.04
N MET A 563 4.90 -29.32 11.30
CA MET A 563 5.85 -28.64 10.40
C MET A 563 5.93 -29.34 9.05
N ARG A 564 6.00 -30.67 9.04
CA ARG A 564 6.06 -31.45 7.80
C ARG A 564 4.78 -31.29 6.98
N ALA A 565 3.61 -31.33 7.60
CA ALA A 565 2.33 -31.12 6.94
C ALA A 565 2.23 -29.70 6.37
N ARG A 566 2.61 -28.67 7.13
CA ARG A 566 2.55 -27.28 6.66
C ARG A 566 3.55 -27.01 5.54
N GLY A 567 4.80 -27.46 5.70
CA GLY A 567 5.84 -27.37 4.66
C GLY A 567 5.40 -28.06 3.37
N ALA A 568 4.81 -29.26 3.47
CA ALA A 568 4.30 -29.98 2.30
C ALA A 568 3.19 -29.21 1.59
N ALA A 569 2.24 -28.61 2.32
CA ALA A 569 1.17 -27.80 1.75
C ALA A 569 1.68 -26.55 1.02
N VAL A 570 2.71 -25.90 1.57
CA VAL A 570 3.39 -24.77 0.90
C VAL A 570 4.06 -25.22 -0.38
N LEU A 571 4.85 -26.31 -0.35
CA LEU A 571 5.52 -26.84 -1.54
C LEU A 571 4.51 -27.29 -2.61
N GLU A 572 3.39 -27.86 -2.21
CA GLU A 572 2.28 -28.20 -3.13
C GLU A 572 1.71 -26.94 -3.80
N SER A 573 1.48 -25.88 -3.03
CA SER A 573 0.98 -24.60 -3.57
C SER A 573 1.97 -24.00 -4.59
N LEU A 574 3.26 -24.01 -4.29
CA LEU A 574 4.30 -23.57 -5.22
C LEU A 574 4.32 -24.43 -6.50
N GLU A 575 4.20 -25.75 -6.37
CA GLU A 575 4.14 -26.65 -7.53
C GLU A 575 2.87 -26.41 -8.38
N GLN A 576 1.71 -26.17 -7.76
CA GLN A 576 0.50 -25.78 -8.48
C GLN A 576 0.69 -24.49 -9.27
N MET A 577 1.35 -23.48 -8.69
CA MET A 577 1.72 -22.25 -9.40
C MET A 577 2.66 -22.53 -10.58
N ARG A 578 3.67 -23.41 -10.41
CA ARG A 578 4.58 -23.82 -11.49
C ARG A 578 3.81 -24.49 -12.64
N VAL A 579 2.88 -25.40 -12.33
CA VAL A 579 2.04 -26.07 -13.33
C VAL A 579 1.19 -25.07 -14.11
N LEU A 580 0.57 -24.09 -13.44
CA LEU A 580 -0.21 -23.04 -14.10
C LEU A 580 0.65 -22.16 -15.02
N LEU A 581 1.86 -21.80 -14.59
CA LEU A 581 2.81 -21.08 -15.45
C LEU A 581 3.13 -21.89 -16.72
N TYR A 582 3.45 -23.17 -16.56
CA TYR A 582 3.81 -24.04 -17.68
C TYR A 582 2.66 -24.22 -18.68
N GLN A 583 1.42 -24.26 -18.21
CA GLN A 583 0.23 -24.34 -19.07
C GLN A 583 -0.04 -23.03 -19.79
N SER A 584 0.07 -21.89 -19.09
CA SER A 584 -0.26 -20.57 -19.65
C SER A 584 0.76 -20.06 -20.67
N ALA A 585 2.05 -20.38 -20.53
CA ALA A 585 3.08 -19.93 -21.48
C ALA A 585 2.99 -20.62 -22.86
N SER A 586 2.20 -21.69 -22.99
CA SER A 586 2.02 -22.46 -24.23
C SER A 586 1.05 -21.83 -25.25
N THR A 587 0.30 -20.78 -24.89
CA THR A 587 -0.78 -20.21 -25.73
C THR A 587 -0.38 -18.96 -26.53
N GLN A 588 0.88 -18.53 -26.51
CA GLN A 588 1.33 -17.28 -27.18
C GLN A 588 1.25 -17.28 -28.73
N HIS A 589 0.83 -18.36 -29.39
CA HIS A 589 0.47 -18.33 -30.81
C HIS A 589 -0.99 -17.87 -31.00
N GLY A 590 -1.22 -16.58 -30.74
CA GLY A 590 -2.36 -15.86 -31.30
C GLY A 590 -3.69 -15.91 -30.54
N GLN A 591 -3.81 -16.50 -29.34
CA GLN A 591 -5.02 -16.36 -28.51
C GLN A 591 -4.75 -16.19 -27.00
N ARG A 592 -5.29 -15.07 -26.46
CA ARG A 592 -5.55 -14.64 -25.07
C ARG A 592 -4.57 -15.07 -23.95
N ASP A 593 -4.01 -14.07 -23.27
CA ASP A 593 -3.26 -14.13 -22.00
C ASP A 593 -3.97 -15.00 -20.94
N VAL A 594 -3.36 -16.12 -20.54
CA VAL A 594 -3.93 -17.03 -19.51
C VAL A 594 -3.31 -16.84 -18.13
N PHE A 595 -2.30 -15.96 -17.98
CA PHE A 595 -1.67 -15.65 -16.69
C PHE A 595 -1.56 -14.14 -16.44
N LYS A 596 -2.66 -13.42 -16.64
CA LYS A 596 -2.73 -11.99 -16.31
C LYS A 596 -2.90 -11.86 -14.79
N ILE A 597 -1.76 -11.70 -14.11
CA ILE A 597 -1.68 -11.36 -12.69
C ILE A 597 -1.71 -9.84 -12.60
N SER A 598 -2.59 -9.28 -11.78
CA SER A 598 -2.66 -7.83 -11.52
C SER A 598 -1.57 -7.39 -10.54
N THR A 599 -1.34 -6.07 -10.42
CA THR A 599 -0.42 -5.53 -9.40
C THR A 599 -0.89 -5.83 -7.98
N ARG A 600 -2.21 -5.96 -7.77
CA ARG A 600 -2.79 -6.44 -6.52
C ARG A 600 -2.42 -7.88 -6.24
N ASP A 601 -2.65 -8.78 -7.20
CA ASP A 601 -2.32 -10.21 -7.06
C ASP A 601 -0.81 -10.41 -6.79
N MET A 602 0.07 -9.65 -7.45
CA MET A 602 1.52 -9.66 -7.18
C MET A 602 1.83 -9.28 -5.73
N SER A 603 1.11 -8.30 -5.19
CA SER A 603 1.27 -7.86 -3.80
C SER A 603 0.73 -8.90 -2.81
N ASP A 604 -0.38 -9.56 -3.16
CA ASP A 604 -0.97 -10.63 -2.36
C ASP A 604 -0.08 -11.88 -2.32
N ILE A 605 0.56 -12.25 -3.44
CA ILE A 605 1.55 -13.34 -3.48
C ILE A 605 2.71 -13.05 -2.52
N ARG A 606 3.25 -11.82 -2.51
CA ARG A 606 4.32 -11.43 -1.58
C ARG A 606 3.86 -11.49 -0.13
N LYS A 607 2.69 -10.91 0.18
CA LYS A 607 2.11 -10.91 1.54
C LYS A 607 1.87 -12.34 2.03
N TRP A 608 1.34 -13.22 1.18
CA TRP A 608 1.19 -14.65 1.46
C TRP A 608 2.55 -15.29 1.77
N ALA A 609 3.55 -15.09 0.92
CA ALA A 609 4.88 -15.68 1.12
C ALA A 609 5.52 -15.23 2.44
N ALA A 610 5.44 -13.94 2.77
CA ALA A 610 5.91 -13.41 4.04
C ALA A 610 5.17 -14.03 5.24
N GLY A 611 3.84 -14.17 5.16
CA GLY A 611 3.03 -14.80 6.19
C GLY A 611 3.42 -16.25 6.45
N GLU A 612 3.64 -17.05 5.40
CA GLU A 612 4.10 -18.44 5.53
C GLU A 612 5.51 -18.55 6.11
N ILE A 613 6.44 -17.67 5.69
CA ILE A 613 7.80 -17.62 6.26
C ILE A 613 7.73 -17.38 7.77
N ILE A 614 6.94 -16.39 8.20
CA ILE A 614 6.75 -16.07 9.62
C ILE A 614 6.17 -17.28 10.36
N HIS A 615 5.15 -17.91 9.79
CA HIS A 615 4.48 -19.05 10.41
C HIS A 615 5.41 -20.26 10.58
N LEU A 616 6.14 -20.65 9.53
CA LEU A 616 7.08 -21.78 9.58
C LEU A 616 8.22 -21.54 10.55
N ARG A 617 8.78 -20.32 10.58
CA ARG A 617 9.83 -19.94 11.54
C ARG A 617 9.32 -19.96 12.98
N ARG A 618 8.09 -19.50 13.21
CA ARG A 618 7.46 -19.56 14.53
C ARG A 618 7.33 -21.01 15.02
N LEU A 619 6.86 -21.94 14.17
CA LEU A 619 6.74 -23.35 14.52
C LEU A 619 8.10 -23.99 14.86
N ALA A 620 9.12 -23.73 14.03
CA ALA A 620 10.48 -24.22 14.28
C ALA A 620 11.01 -23.74 15.64
N PHE A 621 10.72 -22.48 15.97
CA PHE A 621 11.17 -21.84 17.18
C PHE A 621 10.49 -22.37 18.46
N GLU A 622 9.15 -22.45 18.46
CA GLU A 622 8.38 -22.99 19.58
C GLU A 622 8.86 -24.40 19.96
N ARG A 623 9.33 -25.19 18.98
CA ARG A 623 9.88 -26.54 19.19
C ARG A 623 11.33 -26.54 19.70
N ALA A 624 12.21 -25.70 19.15
CA ALA A 624 13.57 -25.54 19.67
C ALA A 624 13.56 -25.12 21.15
N ALA A 625 12.62 -24.23 21.53
CA ALA A 625 12.39 -23.84 22.91
C ALA A 625 11.92 -25.01 23.79
N ALA A 626 11.05 -25.89 23.29
CA ALA A 626 10.59 -27.09 24.00
C ALA A 626 11.69 -28.16 24.18
N ALA A 627 12.74 -28.16 23.34
CA ALA A 627 13.83 -29.14 23.36
C ALA A 627 14.99 -28.81 24.33
N GLY A 628 14.91 -27.74 25.12
CA GLY A 628 15.79 -27.53 26.29
C GLY A 628 17.23 -27.06 26.01
N HIS A 629 17.51 -26.40 24.88
CA HIS A 629 18.84 -25.82 24.63
C HIS A 629 19.08 -24.56 25.49
N GLU A 630 19.68 -24.73 26.67
CA GLU A 630 20.19 -23.64 27.53
C GLU A 630 21.64 -23.28 27.17
N ALA A 631 21.83 -22.53 26.09
CA ALA A 631 23.00 -21.65 26.00
C ALA A 631 22.71 -20.38 26.81
N ALA A 632 23.73 -19.77 27.43
CA ALA A 632 23.56 -18.51 28.16
C ALA A 632 22.96 -17.43 27.23
N ARG A 633 21.67 -17.16 27.43
CA ARG A 633 20.86 -16.29 26.56
C ARG A 633 21.19 -14.84 26.86
N LYS A 634 21.48 -14.07 25.81
CA LYS A 634 21.81 -12.64 25.96
C LYS A 634 20.54 -11.85 26.28
N PRO A 635 20.63 -10.75 27.05
CA PRO A 635 19.45 -9.93 27.38
C PRO A 635 18.81 -9.31 26.13
N VAL A 636 17.50 -9.09 26.19
CA VAL A 636 16.73 -8.29 25.23
C VAL A 636 16.47 -6.92 25.86
N GLU A 637 16.76 -5.85 25.15
CA GLU A 637 16.39 -4.49 25.55
C GLU A 637 14.89 -4.29 25.27
N ILE A 638 14.16 -3.80 26.26
CA ILE A 638 12.74 -3.52 26.15
C ILE A 638 12.51 -2.04 26.40
N ASP A 639 12.08 -1.35 25.36
CA ASP A 639 11.70 0.04 25.40
C ASP A 639 10.20 0.16 25.74
N LEU A 640 9.89 0.73 26.89
CA LEU A 640 8.51 1.00 27.32
C LEU A 640 8.19 2.49 27.13
N SER A 641 7.13 2.77 26.35
CA SER A 641 6.57 4.12 26.11
C SER A 641 5.03 4.08 26.09
N LEU A 642 4.34 5.21 25.95
CA LEU A 642 2.89 5.23 25.67
C LEU A 642 2.63 5.54 24.20
N ALA A 643 1.65 4.87 23.58
CA ALA A 643 1.21 5.17 22.22
C ALA A 643 0.43 6.49 22.17
N ALA A 644 0.55 7.24 21.07
CA ALA A 644 -0.24 8.45 20.82
C ALA A 644 -1.64 8.08 20.32
N GLY A 645 -2.54 7.72 21.25
CA GLY A 645 -3.91 7.32 20.95
C GLY A 645 -4.91 7.92 21.94
N THR A 646 -6.00 8.50 21.41
CA THR A 646 -7.16 8.95 22.19
C THR A 646 -7.77 7.78 22.97
N VAL A 647 -7.94 7.98 24.28
CA VAL A 647 -8.57 7.07 25.24
C VAL A 647 -9.99 6.72 24.80
N ALA A 648 -10.17 5.67 23.99
CA ALA A 648 -11.47 5.17 23.62
C ALA A 648 -11.41 3.67 23.30
N GLN A 649 -11.87 2.84 24.26
CA GLN A 649 -12.77 1.69 24.08
C GLN A 649 -12.60 0.63 25.20
N ARG A 650 -13.42 0.70 26.26
CA ARG A 650 -14.01 -0.45 26.99
C ARG A 650 -15.29 -0.01 27.71
N SER A 651 -16.37 0.19 26.96
CA SER A 651 -17.71 0.52 27.47
C SER A 651 -18.54 -0.75 27.78
N ILE A 652 -18.18 -1.51 28.83
CA ILE A 652 -18.94 -2.73 29.19
C ILE A 652 -19.53 -2.72 30.62
N PHE A 653 -19.39 -1.65 31.42
CA PHE A 653 -19.80 -1.71 32.84
C PHE A 653 -20.66 -0.55 33.34
N VAL A 654 -21.17 0.27 32.43
CA VAL A 654 -22.04 1.40 32.79
C VAL A 654 -23.49 0.90 32.83
N PRO A 655 -24.29 1.25 33.87
CA PRO A 655 -25.72 1.01 33.79
C PRO A 655 -26.31 1.70 32.56
N PRO A 656 -27.30 1.08 31.87
CA PRO A 656 -27.99 1.72 30.77
C PRO A 656 -28.45 3.12 31.19
N PRO A 657 -28.32 4.12 30.31
CA PRO A 657 -28.70 5.46 30.65
C PRO A 657 -30.21 5.52 30.86
N LEU A 658 -30.57 6.32 31.85
CA LEU A 658 -31.95 6.56 32.25
C LEU A 658 -32.32 7.96 31.78
N ALA A 659 -33.56 8.10 31.30
CA ALA A 659 -34.17 9.39 31.02
C ALA A 659 -35.54 9.45 31.70
N SER A 660 -35.83 10.57 32.36
CA SER A 660 -37.22 10.98 32.53
C SER A 660 -37.65 11.65 31.24
N ILE A 661 -38.89 11.48 30.80
CA ILE A 661 -39.45 12.17 29.64
C ILE A 661 -40.69 12.90 30.15
N PRO A 662 -40.59 14.21 30.40
CA PRO A 662 -41.65 14.95 31.06
C PRO A 662 -42.81 15.27 30.12
N THR A 663 -43.99 15.50 30.68
CA THR A 663 -45.12 16.07 29.93
C THR A 663 -44.81 17.50 29.48
N ALA A 664 -45.01 17.81 28.21
CA ALA A 664 -44.80 19.12 27.64
C ALA A 664 -45.74 20.13 28.30
N ARG A 665 -45.18 21.20 28.90
CA ARG A 665 -46.00 22.30 29.46
C ARG A 665 -46.58 23.18 28.38
N THR A 666 -45.88 23.26 27.26
CA THR A 666 -46.27 24.01 26.07
C THR A 666 -45.92 23.12 24.89
N LYS A 667 -46.89 22.93 23.98
CA LYS A 667 -46.67 22.16 22.76
C LYS A 667 -45.56 22.86 21.95
N PRO A 668 -44.44 22.18 21.65
CA PRO A 668 -43.34 22.79 20.93
C PRO A 668 -43.77 23.01 19.48
N ARG A 669 -43.29 24.08 18.89
CA ARG A 669 -43.43 24.31 17.46
C ARG A 669 -42.29 23.57 16.75
N ILE A 670 -42.64 22.65 15.86
CA ILE A 670 -41.67 21.90 15.06
C ILE A 670 -41.23 22.79 13.88
N ASP A 671 -40.31 23.72 14.13
CA ASP A 671 -39.81 24.68 13.13
C ASP A 671 -38.28 24.67 12.95
N GLY A 672 -37.62 23.68 13.56
CA GLY A 672 -36.18 23.47 13.52
C GLY A 672 -35.43 24.33 14.53
N ASP A 673 -36.09 24.90 15.54
CA ASP A 673 -35.48 25.81 16.50
C ASP A 673 -35.75 25.43 17.96
N ILE A 674 -34.69 25.38 18.77
CA ILE A 674 -34.82 25.09 20.20
C ILE A 674 -34.99 26.42 20.93
N SER A 675 -36.22 26.92 20.93
CA SER A 675 -36.60 28.05 21.78
C SER A 675 -36.43 27.68 23.27
N PRO A 676 -35.74 28.52 24.08
CA PRO A 676 -35.55 28.26 25.51
C PRO A 676 -36.84 28.11 26.31
N ALA A 677 -37.98 28.64 25.84
CA ALA A 677 -39.25 28.58 26.54
C ALA A 677 -40.00 27.26 26.29
N GLU A 678 -40.01 26.78 25.04
CA GLU A 678 -40.80 25.60 24.62
C GLU A 678 -40.14 24.30 25.07
N TRP A 679 -38.82 24.22 25.02
CA TRP A 679 -38.03 23.06 25.46
C TRP A 679 -37.49 23.20 26.89
N LEU A 680 -38.06 24.11 27.68
CA LEU A 680 -37.53 24.44 29.02
C LEU A 680 -37.59 23.24 29.97
N ASN A 681 -38.73 22.54 29.99
CA ASN A 681 -38.93 21.41 30.89
C ASN A 681 -38.54 20.07 30.27
N ALA A 682 -38.09 20.02 29.01
CA ALA A 682 -37.67 18.81 28.35
C ALA A 682 -36.42 18.19 29.02
N SER A 683 -36.32 16.87 28.95
CA SER A 683 -35.09 16.19 29.37
C SER A 683 -33.98 16.45 28.37
N ARG A 684 -32.76 16.64 28.86
CA ARG A 684 -31.57 16.92 28.05
C ARG A 684 -30.60 15.75 28.18
N LEU A 685 -30.38 15.05 27.07
CA LEU A 685 -29.64 13.81 26.98
C LEU A 685 -28.39 14.04 26.13
N ALA A 686 -27.21 13.91 26.74
CA ALA A 686 -25.95 14.08 26.02
C ALA A 686 -25.63 12.82 25.22
N ILE A 687 -25.33 12.96 23.94
CA ILE A 687 -24.86 11.87 23.07
C ILE A 687 -23.35 12.04 22.94
N PRO A 688 -22.54 11.14 23.54
CA PRO A 688 -21.09 11.25 23.50
C PRO A 688 -20.55 10.93 22.09
N GLY A 689 -19.68 11.77 21.57
CA GLY A 689 -19.06 11.60 20.25
C GLY A 689 -17.98 12.63 19.97
N SER A 690 -17.40 12.55 18.76
CA SER A 690 -16.33 13.48 18.31
C SER A 690 -16.80 14.93 18.18
N ALA A 691 -18.12 15.15 18.10
CA ALA A 691 -18.73 16.47 18.19
C ALA A 691 -19.91 16.45 19.18
N LYS A 692 -20.05 17.52 19.96
CA LYS A 692 -21.02 17.61 21.05
C LYS A 692 -22.45 17.54 20.50
N THR A 693 -23.21 16.54 20.96
CA THR A 693 -24.60 16.35 20.53
C THR A 693 -25.50 16.26 21.76
N THR A 694 -26.61 16.99 21.76
CA THR A 694 -27.61 16.97 22.84
C THR A 694 -28.98 16.71 22.24
N ALA A 695 -29.66 15.68 22.73
CA ALA A 695 -31.06 15.45 22.44
C ALA A 695 -31.95 16.00 23.56
N MET A 696 -33.12 16.52 23.21
CA MET A 696 -34.18 16.90 24.12
C MET A 696 -35.40 16.04 23.89
N MET A 697 -36.10 15.66 24.96
CA MET A 697 -37.26 14.78 24.86
C MET A 697 -38.35 15.17 25.86
N MET A 698 -39.61 15.18 25.41
CA MET A 698 -40.83 15.37 26.21
C MET A 698 -42.03 14.78 25.46
N HIS A 699 -43.21 14.72 26.07
CA HIS A 699 -44.40 14.14 25.42
C HIS A 699 -45.68 14.86 25.82
N ASP A 700 -46.76 14.67 25.07
CA ASP A 700 -48.13 14.92 25.54
C ASP A 700 -49.01 13.69 25.24
N ASP A 701 -50.33 13.85 25.30
CA ASP A 701 -51.28 12.77 25.02
C ASP A 701 -51.36 12.40 23.52
N GLU A 702 -50.89 13.27 22.63
CA GLU A 702 -50.95 13.10 21.18
C GLU A 702 -49.62 12.65 20.58
N ASN A 703 -48.50 13.23 21.03
CA ASN A 703 -47.19 13.08 20.41
C ASN A 703 -46.06 12.87 21.42
N LEU A 704 -45.03 12.19 20.95
CA LEU A 704 -43.69 12.23 21.51
C LEU A 704 -42.87 13.29 20.77
N TYR A 705 -42.20 14.18 21.51
CA TYR A 705 -41.37 15.23 20.96
C TYR A 705 -39.89 14.95 21.21
N VAL A 706 -39.07 15.04 20.17
CA VAL A 706 -37.60 14.92 20.25
C VAL A 706 -36.95 16.06 19.49
N ALA A 707 -35.91 16.67 20.05
CA ALA A 707 -35.09 17.63 19.32
C ALA A 707 -33.60 17.31 19.49
N TRP A 708 -32.83 17.29 18.41
CA TRP A 708 -31.38 17.15 18.47
C TRP A 708 -30.72 18.47 18.15
N ARG A 709 -29.82 18.90 19.03
CA ARG A 709 -28.80 19.90 18.72
C ARG A 709 -27.49 19.19 18.49
N CYS A 710 -27.01 19.24 17.26
CA CYS A 710 -25.77 18.61 16.84
C CYS A 710 -24.73 19.70 16.60
N ASP A 711 -23.90 19.98 17.60
CA ASP A 711 -22.74 20.87 17.38
C ASP A 711 -21.83 20.17 16.37
N GLU A 712 -21.29 20.95 15.45
CA GLU A 712 -20.52 20.43 14.34
C GLU A 712 -19.39 21.40 14.01
N PRO A 713 -18.13 21.07 14.37
CA PRO A 713 -16.98 21.92 14.08
C PRO A 713 -16.78 22.20 12.58
N GLN A 714 -17.37 21.39 11.71
CA GLN A 714 -17.29 21.46 10.25
C GLN A 714 -18.69 21.66 9.64
N MET A 715 -19.49 22.59 10.19
CA MET A 715 -20.85 22.89 9.71
C MET A 715 -20.89 23.29 8.23
N ASP A 716 -19.81 23.87 7.72
CA ASP A 716 -19.59 24.20 6.32
C ASP A 716 -19.58 22.97 5.40
N ARG A 717 -19.31 21.79 5.96
CA ARG A 717 -19.26 20.51 5.24
C ARG A 717 -20.56 19.71 5.33
N VAL A 718 -21.41 20.00 6.31
CA VAL A 718 -22.78 19.45 6.35
C VAL A 718 -23.53 20.02 5.15
N ILE A 719 -23.94 19.17 4.21
CA ILE A 719 -24.45 19.60 2.89
C ILE A 719 -25.57 20.65 3.06
N PRO A 720 -25.44 21.84 2.44
CA PRO A 720 -26.48 22.87 2.49
C PRO A 720 -27.82 22.41 1.91
N ALA A 721 -28.94 22.93 2.45
CA ALA A 721 -30.30 22.52 2.07
C ALA A 721 -30.66 22.75 0.60
N ASP A 722 -29.94 23.64 -0.07
CA ASP A 722 -30.11 24.12 -1.44
C ASP A 722 -29.43 23.24 -2.52
N ALA A 723 -28.65 22.22 -2.13
CA ALA A 723 -27.94 21.32 -3.06
C ALA A 723 -28.61 19.96 -3.32
N ALA A 724 -29.79 19.65 -2.75
CA ALA A 724 -30.35 18.30 -2.75
C ALA A 724 -31.60 18.14 -3.64
N SER A 725 -31.58 17.18 -4.60
CA SER A 725 -32.81 16.69 -5.22
C SER A 725 -33.76 16.11 -4.16
N ASP A 726 -35.06 16.19 -4.36
CA ASP A 726 -36.10 15.66 -3.46
C ASP A 726 -36.08 14.12 -3.29
N SER A 727 -35.10 13.43 -3.89
CA SER A 727 -35.02 11.98 -4.03
C SER A 727 -33.72 11.33 -3.50
N GLY A 728 -32.86 12.10 -2.84
CA GLY A 728 -31.54 11.63 -2.37
C GLY A 728 -31.61 10.63 -1.17
N PRO A 729 -30.65 9.70 -1.05
CA PRO A 729 -30.61 8.72 0.05
C PRO A 729 -30.23 9.38 1.40
N ILE A 730 -30.85 8.92 2.50
CA ILE A 730 -30.61 9.41 3.88
C ILE A 730 -29.30 8.85 4.48
N TRP A 731 -28.94 7.60 4.14
CA TRP A 731 -27.81 6.86 4.70
C TRP A 731 -26.40 7.47 4.56
N PRO A 732 -26.04 8.19 3.47
CA PRO A 732 -24.71 8.77 3.34
C PRO A 732 -24.57 10.16 3.98
N GLN A 733 -25.57 10.72 4.67
CA GLN A 733 -25.54 12.08 5.22
C GLN A 733 -25.45 12.10 6.75
N ASP A 734 -24.97 13.23 7.33
CA ASP A 734 -25.07 13.45 8.77
C ASP A 734 -26.55 13.37 9.19
N SER A 735 -26.82 12.48 10.14
CA SER A 735 -28.17 12.09 10.51
C SER A 735 -28.27 11.71 11.98
N VAL A 736 -29.49 11.80 12.49
CA VAL A 736 -29.86 11.34 13.82
C VAL A 736 -30.85 10.20 13.68
N GLU A 737 -30.85 9.29 14.63
CA GLU A 737 -31.80 8.18 14.63
C GLU A 737 -32.47 8.02 15.99
N LEU A 738 -33.74 7.65 15.96
CA LEU A 738 -34.56 7.28 17.11
C LEU A 738 -34.95 5.82 17.00
N PHE A 739 -34.59 5.04 18.01
CA PHE A 739 -35.17 3.74 18.27
C PHE A 739 -36.08 3.86 19.48
N ILE A 740 -37.33 3.39 19.40
CA ILE A 740 -38.25 3.42 20.53
C ILE A 740 -39.25 2.25 20.52
N VAL A 741 -39.52 1.70 21.70
CA VAL A 741 -40.43 0.56 21.91
C VAL A 741 -40.86 0.49 23.38
N PRO A 742 -42.00 -0.15 23.74
CA PRO A 742 -42.27 -0.46 25.14
C PRO A 742 -41.15 -1.32 25.72
N ASP A 743 -40.74 -1.06 26.96
CA ASP A 743 -39.67 -1.85 27.62
C ASP A 743 -39.93 -3.36 27.62
N THR A 744 -41.20 -3.76 27.64
CA THR A 744 -41.63 -5.16 27.60
C THR A 744 -41.53 -5.82 26.22
N LEU A 745 -41.27 -5.07 25.15
CA LEU A 745 -41.31 -5.51 23.74
C LEU A 745 -40.03 -5.15 22.96
N ARG A 746 -38.87 -5.16 23.64
CA ARG A 746 -37.59 -4.68 23.09
C ARG A 746 -37.19 -5.26 21.73
N ASP A 747 -37.65 -6.43 21.34
CA ASP A 747 -37.22 -7.14 20.13
C ASP A 747 -37.69 -6.50 18.80
N LYS A 748 -38.63 -5.56 18.84
CA LYS A 748 -39.29 -5.01 17.64
C LYS A 748 -39.50 -3.48 17.70
N PRO A 749 -38.42 -2.67 17.71
CA PRO A 749 -38.56 -1.23 17.84
C PRO A 749 -39.11 -0.54 16.58
N ALA A 750 -39.71 0.62 16.79
CA ALA A 750 -39.83 1.63 15.75
C ALA A 750 -38.46 2.32 15.60
N HIS A 751 -38.00 2.46 14.35
CA HIS A 751 -36.74 3.06 13.97
C HIS A 751 -36.99 4.17 12.97
N LEU A 752 -36.69 5.40 13.36
CA LEU A 752 -36.71 6.56 12.47
C LEU A 752 -35.28 7.04 12.26
N MET A 753 -34.90 7.23 11.00
CA MET A 753 -33.63 7.84 10.60
C MET A 753 -33.95 9.19 9.98
N ILE A 754 -33.31 10.26 10.46
CA ILE A 754 -33.60 11.64 10.07
C ILE A 754 -32.28 12.33 9.73
N ASN A 755 -32.09 12.78 8.49
CA ASN A 755 -30.89 13.53 8.13
C ASN A 755 -30.95 14.99 8.63
N HIS A 756 -29.83 15.71 8.55
CA HIS A 756 -29.75 17.14 8.90
C HIS A 756 -30.69 18.05 8.11
N LEU A 757 -31.36 17.58 7.04
CA LEU A 757 -32.38 18.31 6.26
C LEU A 757 -33.81 18.05 6.76
N GLY A 758 -33.98 17.23 7.81
CA GLY A 758 -35.30 16.83 8.31
C GLY A 758 -35.99 15.80 7.43
N ARG A 759 -35.31 15.22 6.43
CA ARG A 759 -35.84 14.10 5.64
C ARG A 759 -35.69 12.84 6.45
N TRP A 760 -36.73 12.00 6.45
CA TRP A 760 -36.73 10.81 7.27
C TRP A 760 -37.21 9.57 6.51
N LEU A 761 -36.76 8.41 6.98
CA LEU A 761 -37.29 7.11 6.59
C LEU A 761 -37.49 6.25 7.83
N GLY A 762 -38.50 5.38 7.78
CA GLY A 762 -38.98 4.62 8.91
C GLY A 762 -38.98 3.11 8.67
N GLU A 763 -38.66 2.38 9.72
CA GLU A 763 -38.91 0.96 9.85
C GLU A 763 -39.68 0.73 11.16
N CYS A 764 -40.73 -0.08 11.13
CA CYS A 764 -41.48 -0.44 12.34
C CYS A 764 -41.68 -1.95 12.36
N ASN A 765 -41.34 -2.61 13.47
CA ASN A 765 -41.54 -4.06 13.63
C ASN A 765 -40.95 -4.89 12.47
N ALA A 766 -39.71 -4.55 12.06
CA ALA A 766 -39.00 -5.15 10.93
C ALA A 766 -39.62 -4.92 9.53
N VAL A 767 -40.59 -4.00 9.40
CA VAL A 767 -41.21 -3.60 8.13
C VAL A 767 -40.61 -2.29 7.63
N LYS A 768 -39.85 -2.37 6.53
CA LYS A 768 -39.25 -1.21 5.87
C LYS A 768 -40.29 -0.36 5.15
N GLY A 769 -40.10 0.96 5.13
CA GLY A 769 -41.01 1.89 4.45
C GLY A 769 -42.24 2.25 5.28
N TRP A 770 -42.17 2.09 6.60
CA TRP A 770 -43.22 2.51 7.52
C TRP A 770 -43.37 4.04 7.49
N ASN A 771 -44.60 4.50 7.28
CA ASN A 771 -44.92 5.91 7.38
C ASN A 771 -45.30 6.26 8.83
N ALA A 772 -44.35 6.86 9.55
CA ALA A 772 -44.52 7.33 10.92
C ALA A 772 -45.53 8.48 11.09
N ASN A 773 -46.02 9.11 10.01
CA ASN A 773 -46.80 10.35 10.05
C ASN A 773 -46.17 11.41 10.99
N ALA A 774 -44.85 11.43 11.05
CA ALA A 774 -44.09 12.31 11.92
C ALA A 774 -43.98 13.70 11.30
N ASP A 775 -44.15 14.73 12.13
CA ASP A 775 -43.79 16.10 11.77
C ASP A 775 -42.32 16.31 12.09
N VAL A 776 -41.53 16.75 11.11
CA VAL A 776 -40.09 16.90 11.23
C VAL A 776 -39.67 18.23 10.63
N ALA A 777 -38.92 19.01 11.41
CA ALA A 777 -38.29 20.24 10.94
C ALA A 777 -36.80 20.21 11.25
N SER A 778 -36.01 20.91 10.44
CA SER A 778 -34.58 21.08 10.68
C SER A 778 -34.16 22.51 10.39
N ARG A 779 -33.09 22.96 11.04
CA ARG A 779 -32.46 24.26 10.78
C ARG A 779 -30.97 24.17 11.01
N HIS A 780 -30.21 24.81 10.13
CA HIS A 780 -28.77 24.98 10.27
C HIS A 780 -28.45 26.33 10.92
N TYR A 781 -27.40 26.34 11.73
CA TYR A 781 -26.79 27.50 12.35
C TYR A 781 -25.28 27.47 12.07
N ASP A 782 -24.55 28.53 12.39
CA ASP A 782 -23.12 28.65 12.06
C ASP A 782 -22.23 27.52 12.60
N ASN A 783 -22.59 26.93 13.75
CA ASN A 783 -21.78 25.93 14.45
C ASN A 783 -22.54 24.67 14.87
N HIS A 784 -23.80 24.53 14.47
CA HIS A 784 -24.63 23.37 14.75
C HIS A 784 -25.82 23.27 13.80
N TYR A 785 -26.47 22.12 13.74
CA TYR A 785 -27.82 22.00 13.20
C TYR A 785 -28.78 21.46 14.25
N VAL A 786 -30.05 21.77 14.04
CA VAL A 786 -31.17 21.34 14.87
C VAL A 786 -32.11 20.49 14.04
N ILE A 787 -32.59 19.40 14.62
CA ILE A 787 -33.70 18.59 14.09
C ILE A 787 -34.75 18.52 15.19
N GLU A 788 -36.00 18.83 14.87
CA GLU A 788 -37.17 18.64 15.73
C GLU A 788 -38.10 17.61 15.13
N LEU A 789 -38.68 16.77 15.99
CA LEU A 789 -39.56 15.66 15.64
C LEU A 789 -40.79 15.69 16.56
N ALA A 790 -41.99 15.67 16.00
CA ALA A 790 -43.20 15.24 16.68
C ALA A 790 -43.67 13.90 16.08
N LEU A 791 -43.59 12.83 16.86
CA LEU A 791 -44.00 11.49 16.50
C LEU A 791 -45.37 11.18 17.14
N PRO A 792 -46.46 11.03 16.36
CA PRO A 792 -47.77 10.72 16.91
C PRO A 792 -47.81 9.35 17.57
N TRP A 793 -48.36 9.26 18.79
CA TRP A 793 -48.52 7.98 19.48
C TRP A 793 -49.36 6.98 18.68
N LYS A 794 -50.32 7.48 17.89
CA LYS A 794 -51.15 6.68 16.98
C LYS A 794 -50.35 5.92 15.93
N SER A 795 -49.21 6.45 15.48
CA SER A 795 -48.36 5.80 14.49
C SER A 795 -47.62 4.58 15.05
N LEU A 796 -47.53 4.46 16.37
CA LEU A 796 -46.88 3.35 17.08
C LEU A 796 -47.87 2.25 17.51
N PHE A 797 -49.15 2.35 17.14
CA PHE A 797 -50.19 1.41 17.53
C PHE A 797 -49.96 -0.02 17.03
N GLU A 798 -49.21 -0.19 15.93
CA GLU A 798 -48.80 -1.51 15.42
C GLU A 798 -47.87 -2.25 16.39
N ILE A 799 -47.15 -1.51 17.25
CA ILE A 799 -46.35 -2.08 18.34
C ILE A 799 -47.24 -2.24 19.58
N SER A 800 -47.82 -1.13 20.06
CA SER A 800 -48.72 -1.11 21.22
C SER A 800 -49.43 0.25 21.34
N PRO A 801 -50.69 0.33 21.81
CA PRO A 801 -51.36 1.61 22.06
C PRO A 801 -50.58 2.48 23.06
N GLY A 802 -50.22 3.70 22.65
CA GLY A 802 -49.58 4.72 23.51
C GLY A 802 -50.58 5.70 24.15
N PRO A 803 -50.10 6.66 24.97
CA PRO A 803 -48.70 6.84 25.39
C PRO A 803 -48.24 5.72 26.34
N TRP A 804 -47.00 5.25 26.16
CA TRP A 804 -46.43 4.19 26.99
C TRP A 804 -45.85 4.76 28.28
N LYS A 805 -46.03 4.10 29.42
CA LYS A 805 -45.46 4.57 30.69
C LYS A 805 -43.92 4.48 30.71
N THR A 806 -43.36 3.40 30.15
CA THR A 806 -41.92 3.13 30.13
C THR A 806 -41.49 2.67 28.74
N VAL A 807 -40.39 3.23 28.24
CA VAL A 807 -39.88 2.96 26.89
C VAL A 807 -38.44 2.50 26.94
N ALA A 808 -38.10 1.51 26.13
CA ALA A 808 -36.71 1.24 25.76
C ALA A 808 -36.39 2.04 24.51
N MET A 809 -35.32 2.82 24.54
CA MET A 809 -34.98 3.72 23.44
C MET A 809 -33.49 3.92 23.23
N ASN A 810 -33.12 4.36 22.04
CA ASN A 810 -31.79 4.84 21.72
C ASN A 810 -31.86 6.10 20.86
N LEU A 811 -30.96 7.03 21.12
CA LEU A 811 -30.80 8.27 20.37
C LEU A 811 -29.41 8.26 19.77
N CYS A 812 -29.33 8.32 18.44
CA CYS A 812 -28.10 8.12 17.70
C CYS A 812 -27.72 9.36 16.90
N ARG A 813 -26.44 9.47 16.59
CA ARG A 813 -25.91 10.36 15.56
C ARG A 813 -24.94 9.59 14.67
N VAL A 814 -25.20 9.61 13.37
CA VAL A 814 -24.22 9.24 12.34
C VAL A 814 -23.56 10.54 11.91
N ARG A 815 -22.37 10.83 12.43
CA ARG A 815 -21.67 12.05 12.04
C ARG A 815 -20.95 11.79 10.72
N ASN A 816 -21.58 12.21 9.63
CA ASN A 816 -21.00 12.11 8.28
C ASN A 816 -20.95 13.49 7.60
N PRO A 817 -20.02 14.38 8.03
CA PRO A 817 -19.81 15.67 7.36
C PRO A 817 -19.30 15.49 5.92
N GLU A 818 -18.94 14.27 5.51
CA GLU A 818 -18.51 13.94 4.15
C GLU A 818 -19.38 12.82 3.54
N THR A 819 -20.11 13.11 2.47
CA THR A 819 -20.98 12.11 1.83
C THR A 819 -20.28 10.94 1.14
N ALA A 820 -18.94 10.91 1.14
CA ALA A 820 -18.12 9.96 0.36
C ALA A 820 -17.69 8.69 1.13
N MET A 821 -17.88 8.62 2.45
CA MET A 821 -17.58 7.43 3.26
C MET A 821 -18.83 6.84 3.89
N TYR A 822 -19.04 5.53 3.72
CA TYR A 822 -19.97 4.79 4.59
C TYR A 822 -19.32 4.62 5.98
N SER A 823 -19.83 5.35 6.97
CA SER A 823 -19.59 5.22 8.41
C SER A 823 -18.15 5.46 8.91
N THR A 824 -17.77 6.73 9.12
CA THR A 824 -16.53 7.11 9.84
C THR A 824 -16.72 7.40 11.33
N SER A 825 -17.95 7.55 11.84
CA SER A 825 -18.21 7.89 13.25
C SER A 825 -19.68 7.73 13.66
N ASN A 826 -20.01 6.59 14.30
CA ASN A 826 -21.34 6.33 14.85
C ASN A 826 -21.36 6.55 16.37
N PHE A 827 -22.29 7.38 16.84
CA PHE A 827 -22.46 7.73 18.25
C PHE A 827 -23.86 7.41 18.72
N ASN A 828 -24.01 7.00 19.98
CA ASN A 828 -25.32 6.76 20.55
C ASN A 828 -25.37 7.08 22.05
N TRP A 829 -26.56 7.49 22.50
CA TRP A 829 -26.85 7.80 23.89
C TRP A 829 -26.67 6.57 24.79
N SER A 830 -27.11 5.38 24.34
CA SER A 830 -27.18 4.20 25.20
C SER A 830 -25.82 3.73 25.72
N TYR A 831 -24.76 3.73 24.91
CA TYR A 831 -23.43 3.24 25.33
C TYR A 831 -22.23 3.83 24.56
N GLY A 832 -22.43 4.75 23.59
CA GLY A 832 -21.34 5.33 22.79
C GLY A 832 -20.58 4.31 21.91
N THR A 833 -21.16 3.14 21.63
CA THR A 833 -20.49 1.97 21.02
C THR A 833 -20.52 1.94 19.48
N GLY A 834 -21.21 2.87 18.82
CA GLY A 834 -21.38 2.90 17.37
C GLY A 834 -22.28 1.80 16.75
N GLY A 835 -22.68 0.78 17.51
CA GLY A 835 -23.67 -0.21 17.08
C GLY A 835 -25.10 0.17 17.49
N PHE A 836 -25.95 0.56 16.54
CA PHE A 836 -27.29 1.08 16.84
C PHE A 836 -28.35 -0.02 17.07
N HIS A 837 -28.30 -1.10 16.30
CA HIS A 837 -29.30 -2.18 16.32
C HIS A 837 -29.05 -3.21 17.43
N GLN A 838 -29.02 -2.74 18.69
CA GLN A 838 -28.82 -3.60 19.86
C GLN A 838 -29.94 -3.37 20.89
N PRO A 839 -31.16 -3.92 20.68
CA PRO A 839 -32.31 -3.58 21.53
C PRO A 839 -32.18 -4.03 22.99
N ALA A 840 -31.41 -5.09 23.23
CA ALA A 840 -30.99 -5.50 24.58
C ALA A 840 -30.15 -4.43 25.30
N ARG A 841 -29.62 -3.46 24.56
CA ARG A 841 -28.79 -2.34 25.03
C ARG A 841 -29.46 -0.98 24.84
N PHE A 842 -30.79 -0.92 24.70
CA PHE A 842 -31.46 0.38 24.72
C PHE A 842 -31.54 0.93 26.15
N GLY A 843 -31.28 2.23 26.28
CA GLY A 843 -31.56 3.00 27.49
C GLY A 843 -33.05 2.99 27.84
N LEU A 844 -33.39 3.46 29.04
CA LEU A 844 -34.75 3.44 29.55
C LEU A 844 -35.30 4.84 29.78
N GLY A 845 -36.47 5.11 29.22
CA GLY A 845 -37.24 6.33 29.39
C GLY A 845 -38.49 6.11 30.25
N GLU A 846 -38.77 7.02 31.19
CA GLU A 846 -40.03 7.07 31.96
C GLU A 846 -40.86 8.28 31.54
N MET A 847 -42.10 8.06 31.07
CA MET A 847 -43.05 9.15 30.83
C MET A 847 -43.66 9.61 32.16
N ARG A 848 -43.52 10.89 32.51
CA ARG A 848 -44.05 11.43 33.78
C ARG A 848 -44.37 12.92 33.72
N ALA A 849 -45.16 13.41 34.67
CA ALA A 849 -45.50 14.83 34.75
C ALA A 849 -44.35 15.68 35.34
N ASP A 850 -43.60 15.14 36.31
CA ASP A 850 -42.66 15.92 37.11
C ASP A 850 -41.22 15.94 36.58
N PRO A 851 -40.52 17.08 36.68
CA PRO A 851 -39.32 17.35 35.90
C PRO A 851 -38.02 17.01 36.66
N VAL A 852 -37.74 15.72 36.88
CA VAL A 852 -36.41 15.25 37.33
C VAL A 852 -35.71 14.53 36.20
N GLY A 853 -34.65 15.12 35.64
CA GLY A 853 -33.87 14.49 34.57
C GLY A 853 -32.68 13.72 35.12
N ILE A 854 -32.55 12.43 34.78
CA ILE A 854 -31.25 11.77 34.84
C ILE A 854 -30.53 12.12 33.53
N VAL A 855 -29.43 12.87 33.63
CA VAL A 855 -28.69 13.40 32.47
C VAL A 855 -27.67 12.39 31.98
N GLU A 856 -27.02 11.69 32.92
CA GLU A 856 -25.89 10.82 32.63
C GLU A 856 -25.74 9.78 33.75
N MET A 857 -25.42 8.55 33.36
CA MET A 857 -24.94 7.51 34.26
C MET A 857 -23.47 7.22 33.93
N THR A 858 -22.61 7.19 34.93
CA THR A 858 -21.18 6.90 34.76
C THR A 858 -20.71 5.86 35.77
N THR A 859 -19.64 5.17 35.42
CA THR A 859 -18.89 4.35 36.37
C THR A 859 -17.43 4.79 36.43
N GLY A 860 -16.84 4.70 37.61
CA GLY A 860 -15.44 5.05 37.84
C GLY A 860 -14.84 4.20 38.95
N PHE A 861 -13.59 4.48 39.30
CA PHE A 861 -12.87 3.72 40.33
C PHE A 861 -12.45 4.61 41.50
N SER A 862 -12.54 4.07 42.72
CA SER A 862 -12.02 4.71 43.93
C SER A 862 -11.37 3.68 44.84
N GLN A 863 -10.20 4.03 45.36
CA GLN A 863 -9.46 3.24 46.36
C GLN A 863 -10.31 2.86 47.58
N LYS A 864 -11.25 3.72 48.00
CA LYS A 864 -12.06 3.49 49.20
C LYS A 864 -13.25 2.57 48.97
N TYR A 865 -13.78 2.53 47.75
CA TYR A 865 -15.11 1.94 47.49
C TYR A 865 -15.13 0.90 46.36
N GLY A 866 -14.04 0.71 45.61
CA GLY A 866 -14.01 -0.11 44.40
C GLY A 866 -14.63 0.64 43.22
N THR A 867 -15.63 0.04 42.58
CA THR A 867 -16.40 0.70 41.50
C THR A 867 -17.32 1.75 42.09
N ILE A 868 -17.29 2.96 41.57
CA ILE A 868 -18.27 4.00 41.84
C ILE A 868 -19.28 4.01 40.71
N VAL A 869 -20.58 4.02 41.05
CA VAL A 869 -21.66 4.34 40.12
C VAL A 869 -22.16 5.74 40.45
N SER A 870 -22.23 6.59 39.43
CA SER A 870 -22.63 7.99 39.56
C SER A 870 -23.77 8.33 38.61
N ALA A 871 -24.77 9.04 39.12
CA ALA A 871 -25.86 9.61 38.35
C ALA A 871 -25.76 11.14 38.37
N LEU A 872 -25.74 11.79 37.22
CA LEU A 872 -25.90 13.24 37.11
C LEU A 872 -27.40 13.55 37.09
N VAL A 873 -27.93 13.98 38.23
CA VAL A 873 -29.35 14.27 38.39
C VAL A 873 -29.57 15.77 38.20
N ARG A 874 -30.52 16.13 37.33
CA ARG A 874 -30.90 17.50 37.00
C ARG A 874 -32.31 17.77 37.49
N ASN A 875 -32.46 18.92 38.13
CA ASN A 875 -33.77 19.44 38.52
C ASN A 875 -34.28 20.35 37.39
N ASN A 876 -35.30 19.89 36.68
CA ASN A 876 -35.98 20.66 35.63
C ASN A 876 -37.24 21.38 36.15
N GLY A 877 -37.48 21.36 37.47
CA GLY A 877 -38.59 22.03 38.15
C GLY A 877 -38.26 23.42 38.66
N SER A 878 -39.22 24.03 39.36
CA SER A 878 -39.12 25.40 39.92
C SER A 878 -38.73 25.44 41.40
N THR A 879 -38.70 24.30 42.09
CA THR A 879 -38.31 24.16 43.50
C THR A 879 -37.13 23.22 43.66
N PRO A 880 -36.24 23.40 44.66
CA PRO A 880 -35.14 22.46 44.92
C PRO A 880 -35.65 21.04 45.22
N ILE A 881 -34.95 20.03 44.70
CA ILE A 881 -35.20 18.62 45.01
C ILE A 881 -34.02 18.02 45.77
N HIS A 882 -34.26 16.92 46.48
CA HIS A 882 -33.20 16.14 47.10
C HIS A 882 -33.06 14.78 46.42
N ALA A 883 -31.81 14.37 46.19
CA ALA A 883 -31.51 13.08 45.59
C ALA A 883 -30.48 12.31 46.41
N GLN A 884 -30.57 10.98 46.41
CA GLN A 884 -29.64 10.11 47.12
C GLN A 884 -29.49 8.77 46.41
N MET A 885 -28.25 8.31 46.26
CA MET A 885 -27.97 6.90 45.97
C MET A 885 -27.70 6.14 47.26
N ARG A 886 -28.36 4.99 47.44
CA ARG A 886 -28.12 4.08 48.58
C ARG A 886 -28.13 2.62 48.14
N LYS A 887 -27.32 1.79 48.80
CA LYS A 887 -27.30 0.34 48.56
C LYS A 887 -28.52 -0.28 49.24
N LEU A 888 -29.31 -1.05 48.50
CA LEU A 888 -30.44 -1.81 49.03
C LEU A 888 -30.05 -3.27 49.30
N ARG A 889 -30.99 -4.09 49.80
CA ARG A 889 -30.74 -5.52 50.06
C ARG A 889 -30.37 -6.23 48.75
N GLY A 890 -29.30 -7.02 48.78
CA GLY A 890 -28.77 -7.73 47.61
C GLY A 890 -27.81 -6.90 46.76
N ARG A 891 -27.77 -7.18 45.46
CA ARG A 891 -26.97 -6.46 44.45
C ARG A 891 -27.81 -5.36 43.80
N VAL A 892 -28.38 -4.49 44.62
CA VAL A 892 -29.29 -3.44 44.16
C VAL A 892 -28.79 -2.07 44.64
N LEU A 893 -28.59 -1.14 43.70
CA LEU A 893 -28.33 0.27 43.98
C LEU A 893 -29.63 1.03 43.77
N GLY A 894 -30.08 1.77 44.77
CA GLY A 894 -31.27 2.62 44.65
C GLY A 894 -30.88 4.06 44.44
N LEU A 895 -31.30 4.66 43.33
CA LEU A 895 -31.30 6.11 43.08
C LEU A 895 -32.68 6.65 43.45
N PHE A 896 -32.73 7.47 44.48
CA PHE A 896 -33.94 8.11 44.96
C PHE A 896 -33.88 9.59 44.67
N THR A 897 -34.88 10.10 43.96
CA THR A 897 -35.01 11.52 43.61
C THR A 897 -36.30 12.08 44.16
N ASP A 898 -36.37 13.40 44.32
CA ASP A 898 -37.54 14.08 44.87
C ASP A 898 -38.02 13.50 46.21
N ILE A 899 -37.07 13.25 47.10
CA ILE A 899 -37.31 12.72 48.45
C ILE A 899 -37.20 13.83 49.51
N PRO A 900 -37.72 13.62 50.73
CA PRO A 900 -37.50 14.55 51.83
C PRO A 900 -36.00 14.79 52.13
N ALA A 901 -35.68 15.98 52.63
CA ALA A 901 -34.32 16.33 53.04
C ALA A 901 -33.79 15.39 54.13
N GLY A 902 -32.52 15.00 54.04
CA GLY A 902 -31.89 14.12 55.01
C GLY A 902 -30.36 14.24 55.04
N PRO A 903 -29.68 13.62 56.03
CA PRO A 903 -28.26 13.86 56.31
C PRO A 903 -27.28 13.46 55.18
N LYS A 904 -27.74 12.66 54.22
CA LYS A 904 -26.94 12.11 53.12
C LYS A 904 -27.57 12.40 51.74
N THR A 905 -28.54 13.31 51.68
CA THR A 905 -29.15 13.70 50.41
C THR A 905 -28.38 14.86 49.79
N THR A 906 -28.30 14.86 48.46
CA THR A 906 -27.72 15.92 47.66
C THR A 906 -28.84 16.87 47.26
N VAL A 907 -28.73 18.15 47.63
CA VAL A 907 -29.67 19.19 47.22
C VAL A 907 -29.38 19.60 45.77
N ILE A 908 -30.40 19.62 44.93
CA ILE A 908 -30.30 19.98 43.52
C ILE A 908 -31.22 21.19 43.26
N PRO A 909 -30.66 22.40 43.15
CA PRO A 909 -31.43 23.61 42.88
C PRO A 909 -32.13 23.56 41.51
N PRO A 910 -33.24 24.32 41.31
CA PRO A 910 -33.90 24.49 40.02
C PRO A 910 -32.91 24.80 38.89
N GLY A 911 -33.04 24.11 37.76
CA GLY A 911 -32.22 24.28 36.56
C GLY A 911 -30.79 23.73 36.65
N GLN A 912 -30.35 23.23 37.82
CA GLN A 912 -29.00 22.71 38.01
C GLN A 912 -28.97 21.19 37.95
N ALA A 913 -27.78 20.65 37.68
CA ALA A 913 -27.47 19.24 37.83
C ALA A 913 -26.41 19.02 38.90
N ARG A 914 -26.54 17.93 39.67
CA ARG A 914 -25.59 17.50 40.68
C ARG A 914 -25.35 16.01 40.56
N ARG A 915 -24.09 15.60 40.74
CA ARG A 915 -23.69 14.20 40.69
C ARG A 915 -23.96 13.54 42.04
N VAL A 916 -24.74 12.47 42.02
CA VAL A 916 -25.01 11.61 43.16
C VAL A 916 -24.29 10.30 42.92
N SER A 917 -23.48 9.83 43.88
CA SER A 917 -22.60 8.67 43.67
C SER A 917 -22.69 7.68 44.80
N LEU A 918 -22.46 6.41 44.48
CA LEU A 918 -22.40 5.34 45.47
C LEU A 918 -21.37 4.29 45.05
N GLY A 919 -20.61 3.82 46.04
CA GLY A 919 -19.69 2.70 45.87
C GLY A 919 -20.40 1.35 45.78
N ALA A 920 -20.04 0.57 44.76
CA ALA A 920 -20.34 -0.84 44.64
C ALA A 920 -19.06 -1.66 44.89
N PRO A 921 -19.08 -2.64 45.82
CA PRO A 921 -17.91 -3.47 46.09
C PRO A 921 -17.50 -4.25 44.85
N MET A 922 -16.27 -4.04 44.39
CA MET A 922 -15.68 -4.75 43.26
C MET A 922 -15.29 -6.18 43.67
N LYS A 923 -15.51 -7.15 42.79
CA LYS A 923 -15.18 -8.57 43.00
C LYS A 923 -14.22 -9.07 41.93
N SER A 924 -13.74 -10.31 42.03
CA SER A 924 -12.79 -10.86 41.06
C SER A 924 -13.37 -10.98 39.64
N ARG A 925 -14.65 -11.36 39.51
CA ARG A 925 -15.39 -11.46 38.24
C ARG A 925 -16.52 -10.43 38.22
N ARG A 926 -16.95 -10.01 37.02
CA ARG A 926 -18.18 -9.25 36.80
C ARG A 926 -19.36 -9.79 37.58
N GLN A 927 -20.21 -8.87 38.04
CA GLN A 927 -21.43 -9.20 38.78
C GLN A 927 -22.62 -8.48 38.16
N GLY A 928 -23.73 -9.21 37.96
CA GLY A 928 -25.02 -8.58 37.70
C GLY A 928 -25.53 -7.82 38.94
N TRP A 929 -25.94 -6.58 38.73
CA TRP A 929 -26.56 -5.68 39.70
C TRP A 929 -27.85 -5.11 39.10
N VAL A 930 -28.70 -4.56 39.95
CA VAL A 930 -29.91 -3.84 39.55
C VAL A 930 -29.79 -2.40 40.03
N LEU A 931 -29.97 -1.44 39.13
CA LEU A 931 -30.21 -0.06 39.45
C LEU A 931 -31.72 0.13 39.60
N ARG A 932 -32.17 0.42 40.81
CA ARG A 932 -33.55 0.80 41.10
C ARG A 932 -33.65 2.32 41.14
N TRP A 933 -34.44 2.92 40.27
CA TRP A 933 -34.72 4.35 40.31
C TRP A 933 -36.15 4.58 40.81
N GLN A 934 -36.30 5.51 41.76
CA GLN A 934 -37.59 5.94 42.28
C GLN A 934 -37.58 7.46 42.47
N SER A 935 -38.59 8.14 41.98
CA SER A 935 -38.81 9.57 42.22
C SER A 935 -40.13 9.77 42.96
N GLY A 936 -40.12 10.49 44.08
CA GLY A 936 -41.32 10.67 44.92
C GLY A 936 -42.01 9.34 45.29
N ASP A 937 -43.33 9.31 45.17
CA ASP A 937 -44.19 8.14 45.48
C ASP A 937 -44.45 7.20 44.28
N ASP A 938 -43.76 7.39 43.16
CA ASP A 938 -43.95 6.58 41.96
C ASP A 938 -43.47 5.13 42.13
N GLN A 939 -44.01 4.26 41.28
CA GLN A 939 -43.54 2.88 41.15
C GLN A 939 -42.08 2.87 40.70
N PRO A 940 -41.17 2.15 41.39
CA PRO A 940 -39.77 2.15 41.07
C PRO A 940 -39.49 1.44 39.73
N MET A 941 -38.61 2.01 38.93
CA MET A 941 -38.04 1.36 37.76
C MET A 941 -36.81 0.56 38.15
N GLU A 942 -36.61 -0.60 37.53
CA GLU A 942 -35.44 -1.44 37.78
C GLU A 942 -34.72 -1.74 36.48
N VAL A 943 -33.38 -1.64 36.52
CA VAL A 943 -32.56 -1.95 35.36
C VAL A 943 -31.36 -2.78 35.73
N ALA A 944 -31.22 -3.92 35.05
CA ALA A 944 -30.05 -4.77 35.21
C ALA A 944 -28.82 -4.12 34.57
N PHE A 945 -27.67 -4.21 35.23
CA PHE A 945 -26.37 -3.82 34.70
C PHE A 945 -25.26 -4.69 35.30
N GLU A 946 -24.10 -4.72 34.65
CA GLU A 946 -22.93 -5.43 35.18
C GLU A 946 -21.97 -4.45 35.86
N VAL A 947 -21.62 -4.72 37.12
CA VAL A 947 -20.48 -4.07 37.79
C VAL A 947 -19.22 -4.84 37.40
N PRO A 948 -18.13 -4.16 36.98
CA PRO A 948 -16.92 -4.84 36.56
C PRO A 948 -16.29 -5.62 37.71
N GLY A 949 -15.69 -6.76 37.39
CA GLY A 949 -14.73 -7.41 38.26
C GLY A 949 -13.30 -6.91 38.02
N MET A 950 -12.37 -7.27 38.90
CA MET A 950 -10.94 -6.98 38.72
C MET A 950 -10.40 -7.54 37.39
N GLN A 951 -10.91 -8.68 36.93
CA GLN A 951 -10.51 -9.31 35.66
C GLN A 951 -10.98 -8.55 34.42
N ASP A 952 -11.97 -7.68 34.57
CA ASP A 952 -12.55 -6.91 33.48
C ASP A 952 -11.80 -5.58 33.23
N ILE A 953 -10.95 -5.20 34.17
CA ILE A 953 -10.06 -4.03 34.12
C ILE A 953 -8.69 -4.52 33.60
N SER A 954 -8.62 -4.94 32.33
CA SER A 954 -7.31 -5.02 31.66
C SER A 954 -7.05 -3.63 31.03
N PRO A 955 -6.09 -2.85 31.56
CA PRO A 955 -5.84 -1.47 31.18
C PRO A 955 -4.99 -1.37 29.91
N PHE A 956 -4.69 -2.49 29.27
CA PHE A 956 -3.78 -2.59 28.14
C PHE A 956 -4.57 -2.77 26.85
N ASP A 957 -4.44 -1.82 25.94
CA ASP A 957 -4.66 -2.04 24.52
C ASP A 957 -3.30 -2.03 23.83
N LEU A 958 -2.93 -3.16 23.25
CA LEU A 958 -1.63 -3.40 22.64
C LEU A 958 -1.86 -3.63 21.16
N ASP A 959 -1.26 -2.80 20.31
CA ASP A 959 -1.29 -2.96 18.85
C ASP A 959 -0.74 -4.33 18.41
N GLN A 960 0.15 -4.92 19.24
CA GLN A 960 0.77 -6.21 19.00
C GLN A 960 1.04 -6.93 20.34
N LYS A 961 0.55 -8.18 20.48
CA LYS A 961 0.78 -9.02 21.69
C LYS A 961 1.97 -9.97 21.57
N GLN A 962 2.60 -10.00 20.40
CA GLN A 962 3.71 -10.90 20.06
C GLN A 962 4.86 -10.10 19.46
N HIS A 963 5.98 -10.04 20.14
CA HIS A 963 7.17 -9.32 19.69
C HIS A 963 8.24 -10.31 19.26
N VAL A 964 8.74 -10.17 18.03
CA VAL A 964 9.79 -11.03 17.49
C VAL A 964 11.10 -10.26 17.46
N VAL A 965 12.10 -10.70 18.21
CA VAL A 965 13.43 -10.12 18.29
C VAL A 965 14.31 -10.80 17.25
N GLY A 966 14.60 -10.08 16.17
CA GLY A 966 15.64 -10.44 15.20
C GLY A 966 17.02 -9.94 15.62
N SER A 967 17.90 -9.70 14.65
CA SER A 967 19.28 -9.17 14.80
C SER A 967 19.42 -8.09 15.90
N HIS A 968 18.46 -7.17 16.00
CA HIS A 968 18.57 -5.89 16.72
C HIS A 968 18.35 -5.88 18.24
N ARG A 969 18.06 -7.00 18.89
CA ARG A 969 18.07 -7.15 20.38
C ARG A 969 17.17 -6.21 21.19
N SER A 970 16.37 -5.37 20.55
CA SER A 970 15.47 -4.43 21.20
C SER A 970 14.03 -4.63 20.72
N ILE A 971 13.06 -4.45 21.62
CA ILE A 971 11.63 -4.38 21.27
C ILE A 971 11.01 -3.17 21.94
N SER A 972 10.07 -2.52 21.25
CA SER A 972 9.27 -1.43 21.80
C SER A 972 7.90 -1.95 22.19
N ILE A 973 7.46 -1.62 23.40
CA ILE A 973 6.12 -1.90 23.90
C ILE A 973 5.48 -0.55 24.21
N ALA A 974 4.36 -0.27 23.54
CA ALA A 974 3.64 0.99 23.69
C ALA A 974 2.16 0.73 24.02
N PRO A 975 1.82 0.39 25.28
CA PRO A 975 0.42 0.20 25.66
C PRO A 975 -0.36 1.52 25.55
N THR A 976 -1.62 1.44 25.16
CA THR A 976 -2.61 2.49 25.42
C THR A 976 -3.25 2.21 26.77
N VAL A 977 -3.21 3.17 27.70
CA VAL A 977 -3.68 2.99 29.08
C VAL A 977 -4.77 4.00 29.45
N SER A 978 -5.90 3.51 29.95
CA SER A 978 -7.15 4.28 30.14
C SER A 978 -7.35 4.96 31.51
N THR A 979 -6.41 4.82 32.46
CA THR A 979 -6.62 5.24 33.86
C THR A 979 -5.94 6.57 34.22
N GLU A 980 -6.55 7.41 35.05
CA GLU A 980 -5.94 8.68 35.50
C GLU A 980 -5.22 8.55 36.86
N THR A 981 -3.91 8.84 36.85
CA THR A 981 -3.00 9.18 37.98
C THR A 981 -2.81 8.16 39.12
N GLY A 982 -1.56 8.03 39.61
CA GLY A 982 -1.23 7.26 40.82
C GLY A 982 -0.98 5.74 40.64
N VAL A 983 -0.67 5.30 39.41
CA VAL A 983 -0.37 3.91 39.05
C VAL A 983 0.94 3.78 38.28
N TYR A 984 1.54 2.60 38.33
CA TYR A 984 2.86 2.31 37.74
C TYR A 984 2.79 1.12 36.78
N LEU A 985 3.67 1.09 35.78
CA LEU A 985 3.87 -0.05 34.90
C LEU A 985 5.14 -0.81 35.28
N ARG A 986 5.08 -2.13 35.22
CA ARG A 986 6.24 -3.01 35.41
C ARG A 986 6.16 -4.17 34.43
N LEU A 987 7.28 -4.49 33.80
CA LEU A 987 7.47 -5.74 33.08
C LEU A 987 8.01 -6.80 34.05
N SER A 988 7.45 -8.01 34.01
CA SER A 988 7.92 -9.14 34.79
C SER A 988 7.92 -10.44 33.98
N THR A 989 8.82 -11.35 34.34
CA THR A 989 8.75 -12.77 33.99
C THR A 989 8.72 -13.56 35.31
N LYS A 990 8.73 -14.90 35.23
CA LYS A 990 8.76 -15.74 36.43
C LYS A 990 9.95 -15.43 37.37
N ASP A 991 11.11 -15.08 36.80
CA ASP A 991 12.38 -14.95 37.52
C ASP A 991 13.02 -13.55 37.42
N TRP A 992 12.35 -12.58 36.79
CA TRP A 992 12.85 -11.21 36.62
C TRP A 992 11.71 -10.19 36.66
N HIS A 993 12.00 -8.97 37.14
CA HIS A 993 11.11 -7.84 36.94
C HIS A 993 11.91 -6.54 36.74
N SER A 994 11.36 -5.64 35.94
CA SER A 994 11.86 -4.26 35.80
C SER A 994 11.53 -3.41 37.04
N PRO A 995 12.19 -2.25 37.21
CA PRO A 995 11.68 -1.18 38.06
C PRO A 995 10.29 -0.71 37.62
N ALA A 996 9.46 -0.30 38.57
CA ALA A 996 8.15 0.26 38.27
C ALA A 996 8.29 1.69 37.70
N VAL A 997 7.66 1.95 36.56
CA VAL A 997 7.66 3.25 35.87
C VAL A 997 6.37 3.99 36.14
N SER A 998 6.45 5.28 36.46
CA SER A 998 5.25 6.11 36.63
C SER A 998 4.52 6.26 35.30
N LEU A 999 3.20 6.00 35.30
CA LEU A 999 2.39 6.24 34.10
C LEU A 999 2.33 7.73 33.72
N GLU A 1000 2.48 8.62 34.70
CA GLU A 1000 2.50 10.07 34.48
C GLU A 1000 3.75 10.51 33.72
N ASP A 1001 4.90 9.90 34.00
CA ASP A 1001 6.16 10.17 33.32
C ASP A 1001 6.11 9.72 31.84
N LEU A 1002 5.58 8.53 31.57
CA LEU A 1002 5.37 8.05 30.20
C LEU A 1002 4.42 8.94 29.38
N ARG A 1003 3.42 9.57 30.02
CA ARG A 1003 2.49 10.50 29.36
C ARG A 1003 3.13 11.80 28.92
N GLN A 1004 4.18 12.22 29.62
CA GLN A 1004 4.95 13.42 29.29
C GLN A 1004 6.02 13.14 28.22
N GLY A 1005 5.96 11.98 27.57
CA GLY A 1005 6.91 11.56 26.55
C GLY A 1005 8.10 10.76 27.10
N GLY A 1006 8.06 10.34 28.36
CA GLY A 1006 9.09 9.46 28.93
C GLY A 1006 9.19 8.13 28.19
N LYS A 1007 10.43 7.68 27.95
CA LYS A 1007 10.76 6.37 27.37
C LYS A 1007 11.76 5.69 28.29
N HIS A 1008 11.49 4.44 28.67
CA HIS A 1008 12.35 3.68 29.59
C HIS A 1008 12.82 2.37 28.96
N ALA A 1009 14.13 2.16 28.92
CA ALA A 1009 14.75 0.95 28.39
C ALA A 1009 15.11 -0.01 29.54
N PHE A 1010 14.79 -1.30 29.39
CA PHE A 1010 15.09 -2.34 30.35
C PHE A 1010 15.84 -3.49 29.70
N SER A 1011 16.96 -3.88 30.30
CA SER A 1011 17.67 -5.10 29.91
C SER A 1011 17.00 -6.30 30.58
N MET A 1012 16.16 -7.01 29.83
CA MET A 1012 15.47 -8.21 30.30
C MET A 1012 16.31 -9.46 30.00
N PRO A 1013 16.70 -10.26 31.00
CA PRO A 1013 17.29 -11.56 30.77
C PRO A 1013 16.24 -12.48 30.12
N MET A 1014 16.62 -13.19 29.05
CA MET A 1014 15.73 -14.13 28.37
C MET A 1014 15.86 -15.52 29.01
N PRO A 1015 14.89 -15.97 29.84
CA PRO A 1015 14.97 -17.30 30.44
C PRO A 1015 14.77 -18.41 29.40
N ALA A 1016 14.04 -18.13 28.33
CA ALA A 1016 13.73 -19.01 27.21
C ALA A 1016 13.72 -18.21 25.90
N ALA A 1017 13.83 -18.91 24.77
CA ALA A 1017 13.78 -18.28 23.45
C ALA A 1017 12.40 -17.60 23.23
N VAL A 1018 11.34 -18.26 23.69
CA VAL A 1018 10.04 -17.62 23.94
C VAL A 1018 9.95 -17.25 25.42
N ALA A 1019 9.75 -15.98 25.74
CA ALA A 1019 9.45 -15.52 27.08
C ALA A 1019 8.06 -14.90 27.13
N THR A 1020 7.21 -15.41 28.02
CA THR A 1020 5.99 -14.69 28.40
C THR A 1020 6.39 -13.59 29.38
N VAL A 1021 6.19 -12.34 28.98
CA VAL A 1021 6.44 -11.17 29.82
C VAL A 1021 5.08 -10.64 30.25
N SER A 1022 4.87 -10.53 31.56
CA SER A 1022 3.70 -9.88 32.13
C SER A 1022 3.95 -8.37 32.16
N LEU A 1023 3.10 -7.62 31.49
CA LEU A 1023 2.98 -6.19 31.67
C LEU A 1023 2.00 -5.95 32.81
N GLU A 1024 2.50 -5.55 33.96
CA GLU A 1024 1.76 -5.37 35.20
C GLU A 1024 1.44 -3.90 35.44
N LEU A 1025 0.18 -3.62 35.78
CA LEU A 1025 -0.24 -2.35 36.35
C LEU A 1025 -0.23 -2.46 37.87
N LEU A 1026 0.44 -1.53 38.54
CA LEU A 1026 0.66 -1.53 39.98
C LEU A 1026 0.00 -0.31 40.63
N ASP A 1027 -0.43 -0.46 41.88
CA ASP A 1027 -0.79 0.68 42.74
C ASP A 1027 0.45 1.33 43.39
N ALA A 1028 0.23 2.39 44.16
CA ALA A 1028 1.29 3.09 44.90
C ALA A 1028 2.01 2.23 45.96
N ASN A 1029 1.44 1.09 46.36
CA ASN A 1029 2.06 0.12 47.27
C ASN A 1029 2.71 -1.05 46.51
N GLN A 1030 2.85 -0.94 45.19
CA GLN A 1030 3.35 -1.98 44.28
C GLN A 1030 2.54 -3.29 44.28
N SER A 1031 1.27 -3.23 44.65
CA SER A 1031 0.34 -4.35 44.50
C SER A 1031 -0.15 -4.44 43.05
N ILE A 1032 -0.12 -5.65 42.47
CA ILE A 1032 -0.59 -5.89 41.10
C ILE A 1032 -2.10 -5.69 41.04
N LEU A 1033 -2.53 -4.67 40.28
CA LEU A 1033 -3.92 -4.35 40.02
C LEU A 1033 -4.47 -5.18 38.85
N SER A 1034 -3.65 -5.36 37.83
CA SER A 1034 -3.95 -6.13 36.61
C SER A 1034 -2.66 -6.45 35.87
N ASN A 1035 -2.69 -7.45 35.00
CA ASN A 1035 -1.59 -7.71 34.07
C ASN A 1035 -2.10 -8.14 32.70
N GLU A 1036 -1.26 -8.00 31.69
CA GLU A 1036 -1.44 -8.58 30.36
C GLU A 1036 -0.18 -9.33 29.99
N GLU A 1037 -0.33 -10.50 29.37
CA GLU A 1037 0.81 -11.28 28.90
C GLU A 1037 1.15 -10.91 27.46
N ILE A 1038 2.40 -10.59 27.22
CA ILE A 1038 2.97 -10.50 25.88
C ILE A 1038 3.95 -11.64 25.66
N THR A 1039 4.05 -12.09 24.42
CA THR A 1039 5.01 -13.11 24.02
C THR A 1039 6.20 -12.45 23.34
N VAL A 1040 7.39 -12.60 23.90
CA VAL A 1040 8.64 -12.18 23.28
C VAL A 1040 9.35 -13.40 22.70
N VAL A 1041 9.69 -13.35 21.43
CA VAL A 1041 10.25 -14.46 20.64
C VAL A 1041 11.61 -14.02 20.08
N ASP A 1042 12.72 -14.50 20.63
CA ASP A 1042 14.07 -14.16 20.13
C ASP A 1042 14.54 -15.16 19.05
N ILE A 1043 14.25 -14.87 17.78
CA ILE A 1043 14.52 -15.77 16.64
C ILE A 1043 15.98 -15.83 16.18
N ARG A 1044 16.88 -15.10 16.84
CA ARG A 1044 18.34 -15.24 16.59
C ARG A 1044 18.94 -16.43 17.31
N GLN A 1045 18.24 -16.91 18.33
CA GLN A 1045 18.59 -18.09 19.11
C GLN A 1045 17.89 -19.29 18.49
#